data_AF-A0A5A8D9I7-F1
#
_entry.id   AF-A0A5A8D9I7-F1
#
_cell.length_a   1.000
_cell.length_b   1.000
_cell.length_c   1.000
_cell.angle_alpha   90.00
_cell.angle_beta   90.00
_cell.angle_gamma   90.00
#
_symmetry.space_group_name_H-M   'P 1'
#
loop_
_entity.id
_entity.type
_entity.pdbx_description
1 polymer ?
#
loop_
_entity_poly.entity_id
_entity_poly.type
_entity_poly.pdbx_seq_one_letter_code
_entity_poly.pdbx_strand_id
1 'polypeptide(L)'
;MLAVAALLACAVSAVGAIPLPAEDWGYTTVRPGAHVFWWIYRGDQASDPNAPLVLWQQGGPGASSTGFGNFLEVGPVDVSGMPRNTSWTKTSGALLFIDNPVGSGFSYVDHPSLLTTTNAELASDYAAVLQDVLGKYDSLSKRPMFMFCESFGGHMVPAYATAVLDAVAAGKFEANLKGIALGDSWVSGVAYTDTWVPYLRQLSVLDSRDEAALQPVVDAVSSAVKQGRWQDATNQWGNLENAIGETADDVDWYFSIWHHVSGNEATPPEHDRAGRYSRIARAMENPLARRQLAAYHAESLDQLMNGPIRAKLNNKSGFVIPANVTWGGQSGAVFETLGVEFMKDVTPVVDALLKSGKIRVNVYQGALDLICCTPGTELWMKNLTWSGMQSFYQTQKTPIYPRPGDMNTGAFAKTHGILSMYYLTRSGHMAPGAPSIGGMPDTMFKIHQQIIAAGGPSSEYEAESGPGSILTLNDSGREPAGTAPHSGRRMVRFRCQVYARLRPVRNPDIESPVRVVVSTEDDDESGVRRRVPRGLEVSLPGRRALDHDSGAPDNHQRAHRFAYDRVFGPNKSQAHVYKHCAAPVVDSFVAGYNATLFAYGQTGSGKTFTVTGGTRFADRGIIPRALSDVFAHIERHSAESAFSVFVSYLEVYNESVYDLLCPDHAHLPIEKWPKVEMREDRSGRLNLRGLRVYEARAEDDALHLLFLGNAHRMTAETPMNRASSRSHCVFTLTLEQRRLDSDVVRSSKLHLVDLAGSERVHKTVPTTAVACSRQTPS
;
A
#
# COMPACT_ATOMS: atom_id res chain seq x y z
N MET A 1 -4.73 -36.75 -20.63
CA MET A 1 -3.91 -35.70 -20.00
C MET A 1 -2.90 -35.09 -21.00
N LEU A 2 -3.40 -34.42 -22.04
CA LEU A 2 -2.59 -33.58 -22.95
C LEU A 2 -3.42 -32.46 -23.61
N ALA A 3 -4.70 -32.33 -23.25
CA ALA A 3 -5.62 -31.32 -23.78
C ALA A 3 -5.90 -30.17 -22.78
N VAL A 4 -5.45 -30.28 -21.52
CA VAL A 4 -5.68 -29.25 -20.49
C VAL A 4 -4.53 -28.22 -20.43
N ALA A 5 -3.34 -28.57 -20.93
CA ALA A 5 -2.23 -27.63 -21.08
C ALA A 5 -2.41 -26.66 -22.28
N ALA A 6 -3.16 -27.07 -23.30
CA ALA A 6 -3.44 -26.22 -24.48
C ALA A 6 -4.59 -25.21 -24.25
N LEU A 7 -5.52 -25.51 -23.33
CA LEU A 7 -6.67 -24.64 -23.03
C LEU A 7 -6.32 -23.44 -22.13
N LEU A 8 -5.20 -23.48 -21.41
CA LEU A 8 -4.64 -22.32 -20.69
C LEU A 8 -3.81 -21.39 -21.58
N ALA A 9 -3.38 -21.84 -22.76
CA ALA A 9 -2.63 -21.04 -23.73
C ALA A 9 -3.53 -20.24 -24.69
N CYS A 10 -4.80 -20.61 -24.87
CA CYS A 10 -5.70 -19.96 -25.83
C CYS A 10 -6.71 -18.96 -25.24
N ALA A 11 -6.69 -18.70 -23.92
CA ALA A 11 -7.61 -17.75 -23.26
C ALA A 11 -6.98 -16.37 -22.97
N VAL A 12 -5.73 -16.13 -23.38
CA VAL A 12 -5.01 -14.84 -23.17
C VAL A 12 -4.99 -13.96 -24.45
N SER A 13 -5.39 -14.50 -25.59
CA SER A 13 -5.34 -13.78 -26.87
C SER A 13 -6.70 -13.17 -27.26
N ALA A 14 -7.14 -12.12 -26.57
CA ALA A 14 -8.17 -11.17 -27.05
C ALA A 14 -8.33 -9.88 -26.21
N VAL A 15 -7.37 -9.54 -25.36
CA VAL A 15 -7.19 -8.15 -24.86
C VAL A 15 -5.84 -7.75 -25.41
N GLY A 16 -5.69 -6.56 -26.00
CA GLY A 16 -4.39 -6.05 -26.39
C GLY A 16 -3.50 -5.97 -25.16
N ALA A 17 -2.80 -7.06 -24.84
CA ALA A 17 -1.86 -7.12 -23.74
C ALA A 17 -0.75 -6.12 -24.06
N ILE A 18 -0.57 -5.13 -23.20
CA ILE A 18 0.69 -4.38 -23.20
C ILE A 18 1.78 -5.44 -23.05
N PRO A 19 2.67 -5.63 -24.04
CA PRO A 19 3.68 -6.67 -23.96
C PRO A 19 4.54 -6.40 -22.73
N LEU A 20 4.66 -7.39 -21.83
CA LEU A 20 5.60 -7.26 -20.73
C LEU A 20 7.03 -7.14 -21.29
N PRO A 21 7.88 -6.33 -20.66
CA PRO A 21 9.27 -6.20 -21.09
C PRO A 21 9.95 -7.57 -21.09
N ALA A 22 10.79 -7.80 -22.10
CA ALA A 22 11.63 -9.00 -22.11
C ALA A 22 12.48 -9.04 -20.84
N GLU A 23 12.68 -10.22 -20.29
CA GLU A 23 13.30 -10.40 -18.98
C GLU A 23 14.30 -11.54 -19.02
N ASP A 24 15.27 -11.49 -18.12
CA ASP A 24 16.16 -12.61 -17.84
C ASP A 24 16.55 -12.66 -16.37
N TRP A 25 17.00 -13.81 -15.90
CA TRP A 25 17.43 -14.01 -14.52
C TRP A 25 18.50 -15.09 -14.41
N GLY A 26 19.23 -15.08 -13.31
CA GLY A 26 20.27 -16.06 -13.06
C GLY A 26 20.89 -15.95 -11.67
N TYR A 27 21.87 -16.80 -11.44
CA TYR A 27 22.76 -16.72 -10.30
C TYR A 27 24.15 -16.27 -10.75
N THR A 28 24.81 -15.49 -9.90
CA THR A 28 26.26 -15.29 -9.93
C THR A 28 26.85 -15.92 -8.68
N THR A 29 27.85 -16.79 -8.86
CA THR A 29 28.62 -17.33 -7.73
C THR A 29 29.74 -16.35 -7.42
N VAL A 30 29.53 -15.50 -6.42
CA VAL A 30 30.44 -14.39 -6.08
C VAL A 30 31.66 -14.85 -5.28
N ARG A 31 31.47 -15.93 -4.50
CA ARG A 31 32.50 -16.66 -3.76
C ARG A 31 32.14 -18.16 -3.78
N PRO A 32 33.09 -19.08 -3.56
CA PRO A 32 32.76 -20.51 -3.46
C PRO A 32 31.65 -20.75 -2.43
N GLY A 33 30.53 -21.29 -2.88
CA GLY A 33 29.34 -21.57 -2.07
C GLY A 33 28.50 -20.34 -1.69
N ALA A 34 28.70 -19.19 -2.33
CA ALA A 34 27.90 -17.97 -2.12
C ALA A 34 27.32 -17.50 -3.45
N HIS A 35 25.98 -17.54 -3.57
CA HIS A 35 25.25 -17.40 -4.82
C HIS A 35 24.24 -16.25 -4.73
N VAL A 36 24.41 -15.24 -5.57
CA VAL A 36 23.51 -14.08 -5.64
C VAL A 36 22.55 -14.23 -6.81
N PHE A 37 21.25 -14.14 -6.53
CA PHE A 37 20.19 -14.09 -7.52
C PHE A 37 20.00 -12.67 -8.05
N TRP A 38 19.84 -12.56 -9.37
CA TRP A 38 19.54 -11.31 -10.06
C TRP A 38 18.43 -11.50 -11.09
N TRP A 39 17.67 -10.45 -11.34
CA TRP A 39 16.59 -10.39 -12.32
C TRP A 39 16.66 -9.07 -13.08
N ILE A 40 16.79 -9.15 -14.41
CA ILE A 40 16.86 -7.99 -15.30
C ILE A 40 15.66 -7.95 -16.23
N TYR A 41 15.13 -6.74 -16.46
CA TYR A 41 14.18 -6.44 -17.51
C TYR A 41 14.86 -5.57 -18.57
N ARG A 42 14.62 -5.90 -19.83
CA ARG A 42 14.86 -5.02 -20.97
C ARG A 42 13.83 -3.90 -20.93
N GLY A 43 14.28 -2.66 -20.72
CA GLY A 43 13.37 -1.52 -20.66
C GLY A 43 12.83 -1.11 -22.02
N ASP A 44 11.80 -0.28 -22.01
CA ASP A 44 11.08 0.19 -23.20
C ASP A 44 12.00 1.03 -24.10
N GLN A 45 13.04 1.64 -23.52
CA GLN A 45 14.04 2.43 -24.23
C GLN A 45 15.28 1.61 -24.62
N ALA A 46 15.23 0.27 -24.59
CA ALA A 46 16.40 -0.57 -24.84
C ALA A 46 17.01 -0.43 -26.24
N SER A 47 16.27 0.09 -27.23
CA SER A 47 16.83 0.40 -28.56
C SER A 47 17.70 1.65 -28.57
N ASP A 48 17.52 2.56 -27.61
CA ASP A 48 18.37 3.74 -27.46
C ASP A 48 19.64 3.35 -26.70
N PRO A 49 20.85 3.46 -27.29
CA PRO A 49 22.11 3.15 -26.60
C PRO A 49 22.40 4.09 -25.42
N ASN A 50 21.79 5.28 -25.39
CA ASN A 50 21.96 6.26 -24.31
C ASN A 50 20.96 6.06 -23.16
N ALA A 51 19.93 5.24 -23.35
CA ALA A 51 18.98 4.95 -22.28
C ALA A 51 19.65 4.21 -21.12
N PRO A 52 19.33 4.57 -19.86
CA PRO A 52 20.12 4.17 -18.71
C PRO A 52 19.93 2.69 -18.34
N LEU A 53 20.96 2.10 -17.74
CA LEU A 53 20.81 0.93 -16.88
C LEU A 53 20.48 1.40 -15.47
N VAL A 54 19.32 1.01 -14.97
CA VAL A 54 18.86 1.34 -13.62
C VAL A 54 19.00 0.10 -12.75
N LEU A 55 19.69 0.23 -11.62
CA LEU A 55 19.82 -0.83 -10.62
C LEU A 55 18.99 -0.46 -9.40
N TRP A 56 18.23 -1.42 -8.88
CA TRP A 56 17.41 -1.23 -7.68
C TRP A 56 17.92 -2.14 -6.55
N GLN A 57 18.24 -1.55 -5.41
CA GLN A 57 18.68 -2.24 -4.20
C GLN A 57 17.72 -1.96 -3.03
N GLN A 58 17.04 -3.02 -2.60
CA GLN A 58 16.26 -3.01 -1.37
C GLN A 58 17.20 -3.01 -0.15
N GLY A 59 16.70 -2.62 1.03
CA GLY A 59 17.45 -2.51 2.27
C GLY A 59 17.33 -3.72 3.21
N GLY A 60 16.77 -3.51 4.40
CA GLY A 60 16.69 -4.49 5.48
C GLY A 60 17.64 -4.18 6.65
N PRO A 61 18.89 -4.73 6.70
CA PRO A 61 19.56 -5.57 5.71
C PRO A 61 18.90 -6.93 5.49
N GLY A 62 19.08 -7.46 4.28
CA GLY A 62 18.61 -8.81 3.93
C GLY A 62 17.29 -8.83 3.14
N ALA A 63 16.73 -7.67 2.78
CA ALA A 63 15.45 -7.59 2.10
C ALA A 63 15.58 -7.77 0.58
N SER A 64 14.58 -8.39 -0.04
CA SER A 64 14.65 -8.82 -1.44
C SER A 64 14.28 -7.71 -2.43
N SER A 65 15.24 -7.31 -3.27
CA SER A 65 15.01 -6.43 -4.42
C SER A 65 14.12 -7.08 -5.48
N THR A 66 14.27 -8.39 -5.71
CA THR A 66 13.49 -9.11 -6.73
C THR A 66 12.05 -9.37 -6.32
N GLY A 67 11.73 -9.23 -5.02
CA GLY A 67 10.38 -9.24 -4.46
C GLY A 67 9.79 -7.83 -4.31
N PHE A 68 10.31 -7.03 -3.37
CA PHE A 68 9.77 -5.70 -3.05
C PHE A 68 9.90 -4.72 -4.20
N GLY A 69 11.14 -4.47 -4.65
CA GLY A 69 11.40 -3.53 -5.74
C GLY A 69 10.64 -3.89 -7.01
N ASN A 70 10.60 -5.18 -7.33
CA ASN A 70 9.96 -5.68 -8.54
C ASN A 70 8.42 -5.66 -8.47
N PHE A 71 7.83 -6.23 -7.41
CA PHE A 71 6.39 -6.49 -7.33
C PHE A 71 5.61 -5.57 -6.41
N LEU A 72 6.25 -4.73 -5.61
CA LEU A 72 5.56 -3.73 -4.78
C LEU A 72 5.88 -2.29 -5.17
N GLU A 73 6.97 -2.03 -5.89
CA GLU A 73 7.45 -0.67 -6.12
C GLU A 73 7.59 -0.32 -7.61
N VAL A 74 8.75 -0.59 -8.22
CA VAL A 74 9.19 0.03 -9.48
C VAL A 74 9.12 -0.90 -10.69
N GLY A 75 8.97 -2.21 -10.48
CA GLY A 75 9.01 -3.20 -11.56
C GLY A 75 7.77 -3.28 -12.46
N PRO A 76 7.77 -4.21 -13.42
CA PRO A 76 6.73 -4.58 -14.37
C PRO A 76 5.29 -4.26 -14.03
N VAL A 77 4.95 -5.01 -12.98
CA VAL A 77 3.63 -5.48 -12.61
C VAL A 77 3.59 -5.57 -11.10
N ASP A 78 2.43 -5.32 -10.53
CA ASP A 78 2.23 -5.49 -9.11
C ASP A 78 2.08 -6.97 -8.69
N VAL A 79 1.89 -7.19 -7.39
CA VAL A 79 1.64 -8.52 -6.82
C VAL A 79 0.40 -9.24 -7.37
N SER A 80 -0.51 -8.52 -8.03
CA SER A 80 -1.67 -9.09 -8.72
C SER A 80 -1.39 -9.43 -10.19
N GLY A 81 -0.20 -9.10 -10.69
CA GLY A 81 0.21 -9.28 -12.08
C GLY A 81 -0.25 -8.15 -13.01
N MET A 82 -0.76 -7.04 -12.45
CA MET A 82 -1.26 -5.91 -13.23
C MET A 82 -0.12 -4.94 -13.60
N PRO A 83 -0.01 -4.49 -14.86
CA PRO A 83 1.04 -3.55 -15.28
C PRO A 83 1.02 -2.23 -14.52
N ARG A 84 2.21 -1.68 -14.23
CA ARG A 84 2.34 -0.36 -13.59
C ARG A 84 2.46 0.78 -14.59
N ASN A 85 1.68 1.84 -14.39
CA ASN A 85 1.84 3.06 -15.16
C ASN A 85 3.15 3.80 -14.85
N THR A 86 3.65 3.66 -13.63
CA THR A 86 4.87 4.26 -13.10
C THR A 86 6.06 3.29 -13.11
N SER A 87 6.01 2.21 -13.90
CA SER A 87 7.13 1.26 -13.99
C SER A 87 8.40 1.92 -14.53
N TRP A 88 9.54 1.65 -13.90
CA TRP A 88 10.83 2.22 -14.29
C TRP A 88 11.41 1.57 -15.55
N THR A 89 10.82 0.48 -16.05
CA THR A 89 11.17 -0.05 -17.37
C THR A 89 10.81 0.93 -18.50
N LYS A 90 9.83 1.81 -18.28
CA LYS A 90 9.35 2.76 -19.31
C LYS A 90 10.39 3.80 -19.75
N THR A 91 11.32 4.12 -18.86
CA THR A 91 12.32 5.20 -19.03
C THR A 91 13.74 4.68 -19.09
N SER A 92 13.95 3.39 -18.84
CA SER A 92 15.27 2.76 -18.83
C SER A 92 15.53 1.93 -20.08
N GLY A 93 16.81 1.75 -20.40
CA GLY A 93 17.24 0.72 -21.35
C GLY A 93 17.23 -0.67 -20.72
N ALA A 94 17.49 -0.74 -19.42
CA ALA A 94 17.34 -1.95 -18.62
C ALA A 94 17.10 -1.60 -17.14
N LEU A 95 16.36 -2.47 -16.45
CA LEU A 95 16.11 -2.40 -15.01
C LEU A 95 16.58 -3.70 -14.34
N LEU A 96 17.54 -3.61 -13.42
CA LEU A 96 18.19 -4.75 -12.77
C LEU A 96 17.90 -4.75 -11.26
N PHE A 97 17.30 -5.84 -10.79
CA PHE A 97 17.11 -6.16 -9.39
C PHE A 97 18.13 -7.21 -8.95
N ILE A 98 18.75 -7.01 -7.78
CA ILE A 98 19.71 -7.97 -7.22
C ILE A 98 19.28 -8.25 -5.78
N ASP A 99 19.08 -9.52 -5.44
CA ASP A 99 18.85 -9.93 -4.06
C ASP A 99 20.19 -9.96 -3.32
N ASN A 100 20.65 -8.81 -2.87
CA ASN A 100 21.91 -8.67 -2.16
C ASN A 100 21.64 -8.22 -0.71
N PRO A 101 22.47 -8.60 0.29
CA PRO A 101 23.61 -9.54 0.26
C PRO A 101 23.24 -11.01 0.00
N VAL A 102 24.25 -11.89 -0.07
CA VAL A 102 24.01 -13.35 -0.13
C VAL A 102 23.16 -13.78 1.08
N GLY A 103 22.13 -14.57 0.83
CA GLY A 103 21.14 -14.95 1.85
C GLY A 103 19.85 -14.10 1.85
N SER A 104 19.76 -13.04 1.05
CA SER A 104 18.53 -12.26 0.80
C SER A 104 17.66 -12.90 -0.28
N GLY A 105 16.34 -12.88 -0.15
CA GLY A 105 15.42 -13.33 -1.20
C GLY A 105 15.72 -14.74 -1.70
N PHE A 106 16.03 -14.90 -3.00
CA PHE A 106 16.49 -16.17 -3.57
C PHE A 106 18.00 -16.39 -3.54
N SER A 107 18.79 -15.40 -3.14
CA SER A 107 20.23 -15.56 -2.93
C SER A 107 20.52 -16.45 -1.73
N TYR A 108 21.54 -17.30 -1.82
CA TYR A 108 21.82 -18.29 -0.79
C TYR A 108 23.31 -18.57 -0.63
N VAL A 109 23.64 -19.21 0.48
CA VAL A 109 24.97 -19.75 0.77
C VAL A 109 24.86 -21.24 1.08
N ASP A 110 25.87 -22.01 0.70
CA ASP A 110 25.96 -23.44 1.02
C ASP A 110 26.14 -23.66 2.52
N HIS A 111 26.78 -22.71 3.21
CA HIS A 111 26.98 -22.72 4.65
C HIS A 111 26.80 -21.32 5.26
N PRO A 112 26.12 -21.16 6.41
CA PRO A 112 25.85 -19.85 7.02
C PRO A 112 27.09 -19.00 7.34
N SER A 113 28.26 -19.62 7.54
CA SER A 113 29.52 -18.90 7.75
C SER A 113 29.99 -18.10 6.53
N LEU A 114 29.34 -18.25 5.38
CA LEU A 114 29.62 -17.51 4.16
C LEU A 114 28.75 -16.25 4.00
N LEU A 115 27.78 -16.03 4.90
CA LEU A 115 27.04 -14.77 4.95
C LEU A 115 28.01 -13.61 5.20
N THR A 116 27.74 -12.48 4.56
CA THR A 116 28.56 -11.28 4.71
C THR A 116 28.38 -10.67 6.10
N THR A 117 29.48 -10.18 6.66
CA THR A 117 29.53 -9.59 8.00
C THR A 117 29.95 -8.11 8.00
N THR A 118 30.41 -7.59 6.86
CA THR A 118 30.88 -6.21 6.73
C THR A 118 30.41 -5.56 5.43
N ASN A 119 30.36 -4.22 5.42
CA ASN A 119 30.07 -3.45 4.21
C ASN A 119 31.09 -3.68 3.08
N ALA A 120 32.33 -4.00 3.40
CA ALA A 120 33.36 -4.28 2.40
C ALA A 120 33.11 -5.62 1.68
N GLU A 121 32.67 -6.65 2.42
CA GLU A 121 32.34 -7.96 1.84
C GLU A 121 31.14 -7.87 0.91
N LEU A 122 30.04 -7.22 1.34
CA LEU A 122 28.87 -7.02 0.47
C LEU A 122 29.23 -6.23 -0.79
N ALA A 123 30.12 -5.23 -0.70
CA ALA A 123 30.53 -4.44 -1.86
C ALA A 123 31.40 -5.21 -2.84
N SER A 124 32.28 -6.08 -2.34
CA SER A 124 33.04 -7.01 -3.18
C SER A 124 32.13 -8.01 -3.89
N ASP A 125 31.18 -8.62 -3.16
CA ASP A 125 30.22 -9.56 -3.74
C ASP A 125 29.37 -8.85 -4.81
N TYR A 126 28.89 -7.64 -4.53
CA TYR A 126 28.10 -6.84 -5.48
C TYR A 126 28.86 -6.50 -6.77
N ALA A 127 30.12 -6.07 -6.64
CA ALA A 127 30.97 -5.79 -7.81
C ALA A 127 31.19 -7.04 -8.68
N ALA A 128 31.30 -8.23 -8.07
CA ALA A 128 31.41 -9.49 -8.79
C ALA A 128 30.11 -9.85 -9.54
N VAL A 129 28.94 -9.62 -8.94
CA VAL A 129 27.64 -9.75 -9.64
C VAL A 129 27.58 -8.82 -10.82
N LEU A 130 27.94 -7.55 -10.63
CA LEU A 130 27.86 -6.56 -11.70
C LEU A 130 28.81 -6.90 -12.85
N GLN A 131 30.04 -7.32 -12.55
CA GLN A 131 30.98 -7.80 -13.56
C GLN A 131 30.40 -8.96 -14.39
N ASP A 132 29.83 -9.97 -13.73
CA ASP A 132 29.23 -11.13 -14.40
C ASP A 132 28.00 -10.74 -15.24
N VAL A 133 27.08 -9.95 -14.70
CA VAL A 133 25.86 -9.54 -15.40
C VAL A 133 26.19 -8.63 -16.59
N LEU A 134 27.08 -7.64 -16.43
CA LEU A 134 27.49 -6.76 -17.53
C LEU A 134 28.23 -7.54 -18.63
N GLY A 135 29.01 -8.57 -18.25
CA GLY A 135 29.70 -9.43 -19.21
C GLY A 135 28.78 -10.35 -20.02
N LYS A 136 27.54 -10.57 -19.58
CA LYS A 136 26.54 -11.42 -20.26
C LYS A 136 25.81 -10.73 -21.40
N TYR A 137 25.72 -9.40 -21.40
CA TYR A 137 24.93 -8.65 -22.37
C TYR A 137 25.78 -7.61 -23.09
N ASP A 138 25.84 -7.72 -24.42
CA ASP A 138 26.52 -6.74 -25.26
C ASP A 138 25.98 -5.33 -24.97
N SER A 139 26.89 -4.35 -24.91
CA SER A 139 26.62 -2.92 -24.69
C SER A 139 26.06 -2.50 -23.32
N LEU A 140 25.72 -3.43 -22.43
CA LEU A 140 25.15 -3.09 -21.12
C LEU A 140 26.14 -2.29 -20.25
N SER A 141 27.43 -2.63 -20.32
CA SER A 141 28.53 -1.92 -19.62
C SER A 141 28.66 -0.44 -20.00
N LYS A 142 28.26 -0.08 -21.22
CA LYS A 142 28.45 1.25 -21.80
C LYS A 142 27.31 2.21 -21.46
N ARG A 143 26.13 1.69 -21.11
CA ARG A 143 24.95 2.49 -20.79
C ARG A 143 25.18 3.34 -19.55
N PRO A 144 24.70 4.60 -19.52
CA PRO A 144 24.68 5.39 -18.29
C PRO A 144 24.01 4.61 -17.16
N MET A 145 24.73 4.40 -16.07
CA MET A 145 24.28 3.54 -14.98
C MET A 145 23.91 4.36 -13.75
N PHE A 146 22.77 4.04 -13.15
CA PHE A 146 22.29 4.66 -11.92
C PHE A 146 21.89 3.59 -10.89
N MET A 147 22.43 3.69 -9.68
CA MET A 147 22.08 2.79 -8.58
C MET A 147 21.10 3.48 -7.63
N PHE A 148 19.88 2.97 -7.55
CA PHE A 148 18.86 3.41 -6.62
C PHE A 148 18.77 2.45 -5.46
N CYS A 149 18.47 2.97 -4.28
CA CYS A 149 18.21 2.16 -3.12
C CYS A 149 17.23 2.78 -2.16
N GLU A 150 16.79 1.96 -1.20
CA GLU A 150 16.06 2.43 -0.03
C GLU A 150 16.56 1.85 1.29
N SER A 151 16.19 2.48 2.41
CA SER A 151 16.44 1.95 3.76
C SER A 151 17.92 1.67 4.02
N PHE A 152 18.26 0.48 4.54
CA PHE A 152 19.65 0.02 4.69
C PHE A 152 20.47 -0.01 3.38
N GLY A 153 19.82 0.15 2.23
CA GLY A 153 20.46 0.51 0.98
C GLY A 153 21.39 1.73 1.09
N GLY A 154 21.12 2.64 2.03
CA GLY A 154 21.99 3.77 2.39
C GLY A 154 23.37 3.37 2.92
N HIS A 155 23.50 2.22 3.58
CA HIS A 155 24.80 1.64 3.94
C HIS A 155 25.47 0.95 2.75
N MET A 156 24.65 0.27 1.94
CA MET A 156 25.09 -0.64 0.89
C MET A 156 25.52 0.08 -0.39
N VAL A 157 24.67 0.92 -0.98
CA VAL A 157 24.91 1.52 -2.30
C VAL A 157 26.10 2.49 -2.35
N PRO A 158 26.39 3.33 -1.34
CA PRO A 158 27.63 4.10 -1.33
C PRO A 158 28.89 3.20 -1.35
N ALA A 159 28.86 2.08 -0.63
CA ALA A 159 29.94 1.09 -0.65
C ALA A 159 30.03 0.39 -2.02
N TYR A 160 28.90 0.04 -2.64
CA TYR A 160 28.85 -0.56 -3.98
C TYR A 160 29.41 0.38 -5.04
N ALA A 161 28.97 1.64 -5.02
CA ALA A 161 29.47 2.65 -5.95
C ALA A 161 30.99 2.82 -5.83
N THR A 162 31.51 2.85 -4.60
CA THR A 162 32.96 2.92 -4.34
C THR A 162 33.68 1.70 -4.93
N ALA A 163 33.23 0.49 -4.60
CA ALA A 163 33.85 -0.75 -5.08
C ALA A 163 33.80 -0.89 -6.62
N VAL A 164 32.69 -0.47 -7.25
CA VAL A 164 32.56 -0.47 -8.71
C VAL A 164 33.49 0.57 -9.34
N LEU A 165 33.56 1.79 -8.82
CA LEU A 165 34.47 2.82 -9.33
C LEU A 165 35.94 2.38 -9.21
N ASP A 166 36.30 1.75 -8.10
CA ASP A 166 37.65 1.22 -7.87
C ASP A 166 37.97 0.04 -8.81
N ALA A 167 37.01 -0.87 -9.01
CA ALA A 167 37.16 -1.99 -9.93
C ALA A 167 37.30 -1.53 -11.40
N VAL A 168 36.52 -0.52 -11.81
CA VAL A 168 36.63 0.09 -13.14
C VAL A 168 37.97 0.80 -13.30
N ALA A 169 38.40 1.59 -12.31
CA ALA A 169 39.70 2.26 -12.33
C ALA A 169 40.87 1.27 -12.38
N ALA A 170 40.72 0.10 -11.76
CA ALA A 170 41.67 -0.99 -11.82
C ALA A 170 41.57 -1.84 -13.11
N GLY A 171 40.66 -1.52 -14.03
CA GLY A 171 40.48 -2.24 -15.29
C GLY A 171 39.89 -3.65 -15.14
N LYS A 172 39.21 -3.96 -14.03
CA LYS A 172 38.61 -5.29 -13.79
C LYS A 172 37.41 -5.55 -14.69
N PHE A 173 36.59 -4.53 -14.93
CA PHE A 173 35.48 -4.55 -15.89
C PHE A 173 35.09 -3.12 -16.30
N GLU A 174 34.33 -2.98 -17.37
CA GLU A 174 33.81 -1.69 -17.84
C GLU A 174 32.44 -1.43 -17.21
N ALA A 175 32.23 -0.22 -16.66
CA ALA A 175 30.93 0.24 -16.20
C ALA A 175 30.85 1.77 -16.28
N ASN A 176 29.74 2.30 -16.77
CA ASN A 176 29.52 3.74 -16.92
C ASN A 176 28.62 4.31 -15.80
N LEU A 177 29.07 4.18 -14.54
CA LEU A 177 28.35 4.69 -13.37
C LEU A 177 28.26 6.22 -13.40
N LYS A 178 27.04 6.75 -13.42
CA LYS A 178 26.74 8.19 -13.46
C LYS A 178 26.23 8.75 -12.15
N GLY A 179 25.54 7.94 -11.35
CA GLY A 179 25.02 8.42 -10.08
C GLY A 179 24.46 7.34 -9.18
N ILE A 180 24.28 7.72 -7.92
CA ILE A 180 23.49 6.98 -6.94
C ILE A 180 22.28 7.81 -6.50
N ALA A 181 21.24 7.12 -6.05
CA ALA A 181 20.02 7.72 -5.51
C ALA A 181 19.63 7.01 -4.20
N LEU A 182 19.80 7.73 -3.09
CA LEU A 182 19.57 7.29 -1.72
C LEU A 182 18.14 7.66 -1.33
N GLY A 183 17.21 6.72 -1.44
CA GLY A 183 15.84 6.86 -0.99
C GLY A 183 15.67 6.53 0.47
N ASP A 184 15.04 7.37 1.27
CA ASP A 184 14.62 7.04 2.65
C ASP A 184 15.67 6.20 3.39
N SER A 185 16.93 6.65 3.30
CA SER A 185 18.10 5.78 3.39
C SER A 185 18.73 5.85 4.76
N TRP A 186 18.88 4.71 5.42
CA TRP A 186 19.64 4.61 6.66
C TRP A 186 21.12 4.86 6.34
N VAL A 187 21.64 6.05 6.67
CA VAL A 187 23.03 6.47 6.45
C VAL A 187 23.76 6.71 7.78
N SER A 188 23.10 7.29 8.77
CA SER A 188 23.68 7.59 10.08
C SER A 188 22.69 7.25 11.19
N GLY A 189 22.92 6.13 11.87
CA GLY A 189 21.98 5.65 12.89
C GLY A 189 21.71 6.69 13.99
N VAL A 190 22.76 7.38 14.45
CA VAL A 190 22.61 8.46 15.46
C VAL A 190 21.80 9.63 14.92
N ALA A 191 22.01 10.04 13.67
CA ALA A 191 21.28 11.17 13.11
C ALA A 191 19.76 10.91 13.11
N TYR A 192 19.33 9.67 12.85
CA TYR A 192 17.93 9.28 12.92
C TYR A 192 17.43 9.16 14.36
N THR A 193 18.11 8.40 15.22
CA THR A 193 17.65 8.20 16.60
C THR A 193 17.59 9.49 17.42
N ASP A 194 18.49 10.44 17.17
CA ASP A 194 18.48 11.76 17.83
C ASP A 194 17.32 12.66 17.35
N THR A 195 16.67 12.33 16.23
CA THR A 195 15.65 13.17 15.59
C THR A 195 14.25 12.57 15.56
N TRP A 196 14.08 11.28 15.87
CA TRP A 196 12.78 10.63 15.97
C TRP A 196 11.84 11.31 16.98
N VAL A 197 12.29 11.56 18.20
CA VAL A 197 11.47 12.18 19.25
C VAL A 197 11.07 13.61 18.86
N PRO A 198 11.99 14.51 18.45
CA PRO A 198 11.62 15.83 17.94
C PRO A 198 10.65 15.80 16.75
N TYR A 199 10.81 14.84 15.84
CA TYR A 199 9.93 14.69 14.67
C TYR A 199 8.51 14.29 15.08
N LEU A 200 8.36 13.28 15.96
CA LEU A 200 7.05 12.87 16.47
C LEU A 200 6.36 13.97 17.28
N ARG A 201 7.12 14.83 17.96
CA ARG A 201 6.57 16.04 18.59
C ARG A 201 6.00 17.03 17.58
N GLN A 202 6.68 17.24 16.45
CA GLN A 202 6.19 18.13 15.38
C GLN A 202 4.90 17.58 14.73
N LEU A 203 4.73 16.26 14.71
CA LEU A 203 3.51 15.60 14.27
C LEU A 203 2.39 15.57 15.32
N SER A 204 2.62 16.16 16.51
CA SER A 204 1.70 16.12 17.65
C SER A 204 1.44 14.72 18.21
N VAL A 205 2.31 13.75 17.92
CA VAL A 205 2.24 12.39 18.46
C VAL A 205 2.79 12.34 19.89
N LEU A 206 3.86 13.09 20.16
CA LEU A 206 4.52 13.17 21.47
C LEU A 206 4.46 14.60 22.03
N ASP A 207 4.54 14.73 23.36
CA ASP A 207 4.67 16.02 24.04
C ASP A 207 6.04 16.18 24.76
N SER A 208 6.20 17.29 25.51
CA SER A 208 7.45 17.57 26.24
C SER A 208 7.71 16.63 27.42
N ARG A 209 6.67 16.05 28.01
CA ARG A 209 6.81 15.05 29.08
C ARG A 209 7.33 13.75 28.48
N ASP A 210 6.80 13.35 27.34
CA ASP A 210 7.22 12.12 26.65
C ASP A 210 8.66 12.23 26.16
N GLU A 211 9.07 13.37 25.62
CA GLU A 211 10.46 13.64 25.24
C GLU A 211 11.41 13.54 26.44
N ALA A 212 11.06 14.14 27.58
CA ALA A 212 11.88 14.02 28.79
C ALA A 212 12.01 12.57 29.28
N ALA A 213 10.98 11.73 29.06
CA ALA A 213 11.00 10.32 29.42
C ALA A 213 11.84 9.46 28.45
N LEU A 214 11.84 9.80 27.15
CA LEU A 214 12.56 9.06 26.11
C LEU A 214 14.03 9.48 25.98
N GLN A 215 14.40 10.69 26.39
CA GLN A 215 15.76 11.22 26.24
C GLN A 215 16.87 10.30 26.80
N PRO A 216 16.72 9.67 27.99
CA PRO A 216 17.75 8.75 28.48
C PRO A 216 17.99 7.54 27.56
N VAL A 217 16.95 7.08 26.85
CA VAL A 217 17.05 5.95 25.91
C VAL A 217 17.74 6.39 24.61
N VAL A 218 17.43 7.60 24.12
CA VAL A 218 18.16 8.24 23.01
C VAL A 218 19.65 8.41 23.35
N ASP A 219 19.95 8.92 24.55
CA ASP A 219 21.32 9.12 25.03
C ASP A 219 22.11 7.80 25.11
N ALA A 220 21.44 6.69 25.45
CA ALA A 220 22.06 5.36 25.49
C ALA A 220 22.53 4.89 24.11
N VAL A 221 21.74 5.12 23.06
CA VAL A 221 22.13 4.83 21.66
C VAL A 221 23.37 5.64 21.29
N SER A 222 23.29 6.96 21.46
CA SER A 222 24.36 7.89 21.13
C SER A 222 25.65 7.60 21.92
N SER A 223 25.53 7.18 23.18
CA SER A 223 26.65 6.78 24.03
C SER A 223 27.32 5.49 23.55
N ALA A 224 26.54 4.48 23.18
CA ALA A 224 27.07 3.21 22.66
C ALA A 224 27.83 3.41 21.34
N VAL A 225 27.30 4.24 20.43
CA VAL A 225 27.97 4.60 19.17
C VAL A 225 29.28 5.36 19.42
N LYS A 226 29.27 6.38 20.29
CA LYS A 226 30.48 7.16 20.64
C LYS A 226 31.59 6.29 21.24
N GLN A 227 31.23 5.20 21.93
CA GLN A 227 32.16 4.26 22.54
C GLN A 227 32.57 3.12 21.59
N GLY A 228 32.07 3.11 20.34
CA GLY A 228 32.36 2.05 19.36
C GLY A 228 31.77 0.69 19.73
N ARG A 229 30.77 0.63 20.63
CA ARG A 229 30.11 -0.61 21.03
C ARG A 229 28.97 -0.92 20.07
N TRP A 230 29.29 -1.31 18.84
CA TRP A 230 28.33 -1.39 17.73
C TRP A 230 27.15 -2.34 17.98
N GLN A 231 27.39 -3.54 18.53
CA GLN A 231 26.28 -4.46 18.84
C GLN A 231 25.37 -3.90 19.95
N ASP A 232 25.97 -3.26 20.97
CA ASP A 232 25.21 -2.58 22.03
C ASP A 232 24.39 -1.44 21.43
N ALA A 233 24.97 -0.63 20.53
CA ALA A 233 24.25 0.44 19.85
C ALA A 233 23.02 -0.07 19.09
N THR A 234 23.14 -1.17 18.35
CA THR A 234 22.00 -1.79 17.64
C THR A 234 20.95 -2.31 18.62
N ASN A 235 21.36 -2.85 19.77
CA ASN A 235 20.41 -3.25 20.82
C ASN A 235 19.71 -2.03 21.45
N GLN A 236 20.43 -0.94 21.72
CA GLN A 236 19.84 0.29 22.27
C GLN A 236 18.90 0.96 21.28
N TRP A 237 19.23 0.94 19.97
CA TRP A 237 18.34 1.41 18.91
C TRP A 237 17.00 0.67 18.96
N GLY A 238 17.05 -0.65 19.09
CA GLY A 238 15.86 -1.48 19.24
C GLY A 238 15.07 -1.19 20.54
N ASN A 239 15.77 -0.91 21.64
CA ASN A 239 15.12 -0.46 22.88
C ASN A 239 14.41 0.89 22.71
N LEU A 240 15.01 1.82 21.96
CA LEU A 240 14.40 3.11 21.65
C LEU A 240 13.15 2.94 20.78
N GLU A 241 13.18 2.07 19.77
CA GLU A 241 11.99 1.77 18.99
C GLU A 241 10.85 1.24 19.88
N ASN A 242 11.16 0.32 20.79
CA ASN A 242 10.16 -0.22 21.72
C ASN A 242 9.59 0.86 22.64
N ALA A 243 10.45 1.68 23.23
CA ALA A 243 10.02 2.77 24.11
C ALA A 243 9.14 3.80 23.37
N ILE A 244 9.49 4.13 22.12
CA ILE A 244 8.67 4.98 21.26
C ILE A 244 7.33 4.30 20.95
N GLY A 245 7.32 3.02 20.56
CA GLY A 245 6.09 2.28 20.30
C GLY A 245 5.12 2.28 21.48
N GLU A 246 5.63 2.07 22.70
CA GLU A 246 4.84 2.09 23.94
C GLU A 246 4.30 3.49 24.28
N THR A 247 5.02 4.55 23.91
CA THR A 247 4.68 5.93 24.26
C THR A 247 3.81 6.62 23.18
N ALA A 248 3.97 6.21 21.92
CA ALA A 248 3.43 6.87 20.73
C ALA A 248 2.24 6.12 20.09
N ASP A 249 1.48 5.36 20.88
CA ASP A 249 0.33 4.56 20.41
C ASP A 249 0.72 3.64 19.22
N ASP A 250 1.88 2.98 19.35
CA ASP A 250 2.50 2.12 18.32
C ASP A 250 2.47 2.71 16.91
N VAL A 251 2.96 3.95 16.79
CA VAL A 251 3.17 4.65 15.53
C VAL A 251 3.89 3.75 14.50
N ASP A 252 3.42 3.80 13.25
CA ASP A 252 3.98 3.06 12.13
C ASP A 252 5.33 3.68 11.72
N TRP A 253 6.38 2.85 11.72
CA TRP A 253 7.76 3.26 11.42
C TRP A 253 7.99 3.67 9.97
N TYR A 254 7.13 3.21 9.06
CA TYR A 254 7.25 3.44 7.63
C TYR A 254 6.24 4.47 7.13
N PHE A 255 5.27 4.87 7.98
CA PHE A 255 4.28 5.91 7.69
C PHE A 255 3.75 6.57 8.97
N SER A 256 4.43 7.60 9.45
CA SER A 256 4.30 8.23 10.78
C SER A 256 2.93 8.79 11.18
N ILE A 257 1.96 8.82 10.26
CA ILE A 257 0.57 9.21 10.54
C ILE A 257 -0.36 8.01 10.78
N TRP A 258 0.16 6.79 10.66
CA TRP A 258 -0.54 5.56 11.03
C TRP A 258 -0.10 5.09 12.40
N HIS A 259 -1.02 4.43 13.10
CA HIS A 259 -0.84 3.86 14.43
C HIS A 259 -1.40 2.44 14.40
N HIS A 260 -0.59 1.47 14.81
CA HIS A 260 -1.02 0.09 14.86
C HIS A 260 -1.76 -0.15 16.19
N VAL A 261 -3.09 -0.33 16.15
CA VAL A 261 -3.79 -0.86 17.32
C VAL A 261 -3.21 -2.24 17.61
N SER A 262 -2.44 -2.36 18.70
CA SER A 262 -1.94 -3.61 19.27
C SER A 262 -3.01 -4.71 19.18
N GLY A 263 -2.86 -5.59 18.19
CA GLY A 263 -3.93 -6.52 17.83
C GLY A 263 -3.70 -7.43 16.63
N ASN A 264 -2.52 -7.40 16.00
CA ASN A 264 -2.06 -8.48 15.12
C ASN A 264 -0.61 -8.77 15.47
N GLU A 265 -0.43 -9.51 16.57
CA GLU A 265 0.68 -10.46 16.60
C GLU A 265 0.64 -11.22 15.27
N ALA A 266 1.64 -11.03 14.40
CA ALA A 266 1.93 -12.05 13.40
C ALA A 266 2.10 -13.34 14.20
N THR A 267 1.07 -14.20 14.13
CA THR A 267 1.10 -15.50 14.76
C THR A 267 2.31 -16.20 14.17
N PRO A 268 3.23 -16.76 14.97
CA PRO A 268 4.36 -17.48 14.41
C PRO A 268 3.82 -18.53 13.42
N PRO A 269 4.51 -18.77 12.29
CA PRO A 269 4.10 -19.84 11.39
C PRO A 269 3.94 -21.12 12.24
N GLU A 270 2.76 -21.73 12.18
CA GLU A 270 2.45 -22.91 12.99
C GLU A 270 3.57 -23.95 12.84
N HIS A 271 3.95 -24.58 13.96
CA HIS A 271 4.84 -25.72 13.99
C HIS A 271 4.40 -26.75 12.94
N ASP A 272 5.21 -26.96 11.90
CA ASP A 272 5.02 -28.13 11.05
C ASP A 272 5.17 -29.38 11.95
N ARG A 273 4.18 -30.29 11.85
CA ARG A 273 4.07 -31.53 12.64
C ARG A 273 5.25 -32.50 12.42
N ALA A 274 6.23 -32.12 11.61
CA ALA A 274 7.47 -32.86 11.34
C ALA A 274 8.67 -32.48 12.25
N GLY A 275 8.55 -31.52 13.17
CA GLY A 275 9.60 -31.25 14.17
C GLY A 275 10.95 -30.80 13.60
N ARG A 276 10.98 -30.29 12.37
CA ARG A 276 12.21 -29.71 11.77
C ARG A 276 12.25 -28.22 12.04
N TYR A 277 13.15 -27.81 12.94
CA TYR A 277 13.49 -26.41 13.18
C TYR A 277 13.84 -25.71 11.85
N SER A 278 13.02 -24.77 11.38
CA SER A 278 13.49 -23.81 10.38
C SER A 278 14.38 -22.80 11.09
N ARG A 279 15.56 -22.51 10.54
CA ARG A 279 16.48 -21.50 11.12
C ARG A 279 15.83 -20.10 11.24
N ILE A 280 14.79 -19.85 10.44
CA ILE A 280 13.96 -18.64 10.43
C ILE A 280 13.15 -18.50 11.72
N ALA A 281 12.61 -19.60 12.27
CA ALA A 281 11.85 -19.56 13.52
C ALA A 281 12.70 -19.12 14.72
N ARG A 282 14.01 -19.44 14.72
CA ARG A 282 14.94 -19.06 15.78
C ARG A 282 15.37 -17.59 15.70
N ALA A 283 15.49 -17.02 14.51
CA ALA A 283 15.74 -15.58 14.33
C ALA A 283 14.51 -14.73 14.76
N MET A 284 13.30 -15.25 14.57
CA MET A 284 12.04 -14.62 15.00
C MET A 284 11.77 -14.71 16.52
N GLU A 285 12.60 -15.44 17.29
CA GLU A 285 12.59 -15.39 18.76
C GLU A 285 13.15 -14.07 19.31
N ASN A 286 13.94 -13.34 18.51
CA ASN A 286 14.44 -12.01 18.86
C ASN A 286 13.35 -10.94 18.61
N PRO A 287 12.91 -10.20 19.65
CA PRO A 287 11.89 -9.15 19.52
C PRO A 287 12.23 -8.08 18.47
N LEU A 288 13.52 -7.75 18.30
CA LEU A 288 14.00 -6.77 17.32
C LEU A 288 13.85 -7.28 15.89
N ALA A 289 14.28 -8.51 15.64
CA ALA A 289 14.10 -9.14 14.35
C ALA A 289 12.61 -9.31 14.04
N ARG A 290 11.78 -9.66 15.01
CA ARG A 290 10.33 -9.83 14.81
C ARG A 290 9.65 -8.55 14.33
N ARG A 291 9.95 -7.39 14.93
CA ARG A 291 9.31 -6.10 14.56
C ARG A 291 9.75 -5.63 13.18
N GLN A 292 11.06 -5.70 12.90
CA GLN A 292 11.63 -5.24 11.63
C GLN A 292 11.26 -6.15 10.46
N LEU A 293 11.30 -7.47 10.65
CA LEU A 293 10.98 -8.43 9.60
C LEU A 293 9.48 -8.47 9.28
N ALA A 294 8.60 -8.16 10.24
CA ALA A 294 7.15 -8.28 10.07
C ALA A 294 6.60 -7.40 8.92
N ALA A 295 7.09 -6.16 8.78
CA ALA A 295 6.68 -5.27 7.69
C ALA A 295 7.07 -5.82 6.30
N TYR A 296 8.15 -6.61 6.24
CA TYR A 296 8.62 -7.29 5.04
C TYR A 296 8.12 -8.74 4.90
N HIS A 297 7.26 -9.23 5.80
CA HIS A 297 6.60 -10.55 5.69
C HIS A 297 5.14 -10.40 5.27
N ALA A 298 4.92 -9.93 4.04
CA ALA A 298 3.59 -9.96 3.44
C ALA A 298 3.28 -11.38 2.94
N GLU A 299 2.35 -12.08 3.61
CA GLU A 299 1.92 -13.44 3.21
C GLU A 299 1.62 -13.55 1.71
N SER A 300 1.04 -12.50 1.11
CA SER A 300 0.72 -12.47 -0.32
C SER A 300 1.97 -12.42 -1.22
N LEU A 301 3.01 -11.68 -0.82
CA LEU A 301 4.25 -11.60 -1.60
C LEU A 301 5.06 -12.90 -1.45
N ASP A 302 5.11 -13.48 -0.25
CA ASP A 302 5.76 -14.77 -0.01
C ASP A 302 5.11 -15.88 -0.85
N GLN A 303 3.78 -15.97 -0.81
CA GLN A 303 3.01 -16.92 -1.63
C GLN A 303 3.24 -16.71 -3.14
N LEU A 304 3.31 -15.46 -3.59
CA LEU A 304 3.59 -15.14 -4.99
C LEU A 304 4.99 -15.60 -5.40
N MET A 305 6.01 -15.25 -4.61
CA MET A 305 7.41 -15.52 -4.90
C MET A 305 7.72 -17.01 -4.84
N ASN A 306 7.28 -17.71 -3.79
CA ASN A 306 7.51 -19.13 -3.60
C ASN A 306 6.60 -20.04 -4.43
N GLY A 307 5.47 -19.52 -4.93
CA GLY A 307 4.52 -20.23 -5.76
C GLY A 307 4.68 -19.92 -7.26
N PRO A 308 3.77 -19.12 -7.87
CA PRO A 308 3.77 -18.86 -9.31
C PRO A 308 5.10 -18.34 -9.87
N ILE A 309 5.78 -17.45 -9.15
CA ILE A 309 7.04 -16.86 -9.62
C ILE A 309 8.17 -17.90 -9.60
N ARG A 310 8.36 -18.65 -8.51
CA ARG A 310 9.33 -19.77 -8.49
C ARG A 310 9.08 -20.75 -9.64
N ALA A 311 7.81 -21.10 -9.89
CA ALA A 311 7.46 -22.00 -10.99
C ALA A 311 7.85 -21.41 -12.36
N LYS A 312 7.56 -20.12 -12.60
CA LYS A 312 7.99 -19.39 -13.79
C LYS A 312 9.51 -19.39 -13.93
N LEU A 313 10.25 -19.03 -12.88
CA LEU A 313 11.70 -18.94 -12.90
C LEU A 313 12.35 -20.29 -13.22
N ASN A 314 11.84 -21.38 -12.65
CA ASN A 314 12.30 -22.76 -12.88
C ASN A 314 11.94 -23.32 -14.27
N ASN A 315 11.09 -22.65 -15.05
CA ASN A 315 10.80 -23.06 -16.43
C ASN A 315 11.91 -22.68 -17.42
N LYS A 316 12.87 -21.84 -17.03
CA LYS A 316 14.03 -21.49 -17.85
C LYS A 316 14.99 -22.68 -17.96
N SER A 317 15.26 -23.15 -19.18
CA SER A 317 16.21 -24.23 -19.43
C SER A 317 17.59 -23.95 -18.82
N GLY A 318 18.15 -24.91 -18.10
CA GLY A 318 19.45 -24.79 -17.44
C GLY A 318 19.47 -23.94 -16.17
N PHE A 319 18.31 -23.48 -15.68
CA PHE A 319 18.18 -22.75 -14.42
C PHE A 319 17.20 -23.45 -13.48
N VAL A 320 17.57 -23.55 -12.21
CA VAL A 320 16.68 -24.05 -11.15
C VAL A 320 17.02 -23.35 -9.84
N ILE A 321 16.00 -22.88 -9.13
CA ILE A 321 16.12 -22.45 -7.74
C ILE A 321 16.24 -23.73 -6.89
N PRO A 322 17.35 -23.94 -6.16
CA PRO A 322 17.56 -25.15 -5.37
C PRO A 322 16.39 -25.43 -4.42
N ALA A 323 16.05 -26.71 -4.25
CA ALA A 323 14.86 -27.11 -3.49
C ALA A 323 14.90 -26.67 -2.01
N ASN A 324 16.09 -26.47 -1.45
CA ASN A 324 16.33 -26.01 -0.09
C ASN A 324 16.37 -24.47 0.06
N VAL A 325 16.27 -23.73 -1.04
CA VAL A 325 16.20 -22.27 -1.04
C VAL A 325 14.73 -21.88 -1.14
N THR A 326 14.25 -21.08 -0.21
CA THR A 326 12.90 -20.50 -0.19
C THR A 326 13.06 -19.00 -0.17
N TRP A 327 12.28 -18.28 -0.98
CA TRP A 327 12.26 -16.82 -0.92
C TRP A 327 11.74 -16.37 0.43
N GLY A 328 12.40 -15.38 1.03
CA GLY A 328 11.89 -14.65 2.18
C GLY A 328 11.98 -13.16 1.91
N GLY A 329 11.03 -12.40 2.47
CA GLY A 329 10.97 -10.95 2.28
C GLY A 329 12.21 -10.23 2.82
N GLN A 330 12.58 -10.51 4.07
CA GLN A 330 13.85 -10.11 4.65
C GLN A 330 14.49 -11.28 5.39
N SER A 331 15.81 -11.42 5.23
CA SER A 331 16.59 -12.49 5.85
C SER A 331 17.05 -12.12 7.25
N GLY A 332 16.46 -12.75 8.27
CA GLY A 332 16.87 -12.57 9.66
C GLY A 332 18.34 -12.94 9.91
N ALA A 333 18.86 -13.97 9.23
CA ALA A 333 20.26 -14.36 9.36
C ALA A 333 21.22 -13.29 8.80
N VAL A 334 20.88 -12.67 7.67
CA VAL A 334 21.66 -11.54 7.12
C VAL A 334 21.58 -10.32 8.04
N PHE A 335 20.41 -10.06 8.62
CA PHE A 335 20.26 -8.99 9.61
C PHE A 335 21.14 -9.20 10.83
N GLU A 336 21.15 -10.41 11.38
CA GLU A 336 22.00 -10.78 12.52
C GLU A 336 23.50 -10.62 12.22
N THR A 337 23.97 -11.08 11.05
CA THR A 337 25.40 -10.99 10.72
C THR A 337 25.86 -9.56 10.44
N LEU A 338 24.98 -8.69 9.97
CA LEU A 338 25.26 -7.27 9.72
C LEU A 338 24.86 -6.35 10.87
N GLY A 339 24.40 -6.88 12.00
CA GLY A 339 23.95 -6.09 13.15
C GLY A 339 25.02 -5.13 13.68
N VAL A 340 26.30 -5.45 13.53
CA VAL A 340 27.43 -4.57 13.92
C VAL A 340 27.70 -3.43 12.93
N GLU A 341 27.25 -3.54 11.68
CA GLU A 341 27.34 -2.47 10.69
C GLU A 341 26.16 -1.49 10.81
N PHE A 342 25.02 -1.97 11.36
CA PHE A 342 23.73 -1.28 11.33
C PHE A 342 23.78 0.16 11.86
N MET A 343 24.41 0.39 13.01
CA MET A 343 24.48 1.71 13.66
C MET A 343 25.71 2.55 13.27
N LYS A 344 26.57 2.07 12.36
CA LYS A 344 27.74 2.84 11.92
C LYS A 344 27.32 4.01 11.03
N ASP A 345 28.10 5.08 11.07
CA ASP A 345 27.90 6.27 10.24
C ASP A 345 28.57 6.09 8.86
N VAL A 346 27.76 6.17 7.82
CA VAL A 346 28.17 6.03 6.40
C VAL A 346 28.30 7.40 5.72
N THR A 347 28.00 8.50 6.42
CA THR A 347 28.20 9.86 5.94
C THR A 347 29.59 10.09 5.31
N PRO A 348 30.71 9.62 5.89
CA PRO A 348 32.03 9.80 5.29
C PRO A 348 32.20 9.14 3.91
N VAL A 349 31.48 8.03 3.64
CA VAL A 349 31.53 7.34 2.34
C VAL A 349 30.78 8.16 1.29
N VAL A 350 29.59 8.68 1.65
CA VAL A 350 28.82 9.59 0.78
C VAL A 350 29.60 10.87 0.48
N ASP A 351 30.25 11.43 1.50
CA ASP A 351 31.12 12.61 1.38
C ASP A 351 32.31 12.35 0.45
N ALA A 352 32.94 11.18 0.54
CA ALA A 352 34.03 10.78 -0.35
C ALA A 352 33.56 10.66 -1.82
N LEU A 353 32.37 10.11 -2.06
CA LEU A 353 31.79 10.02 -3.40
C LEU A 353 31.52 11.41 -3.98
N LEU A 354 30.97 12.35 -3.19
CA LEU A 354 30.79 13.75 -3.60
C LEU A 354 32.14 14.42 -3.91
N LYS A 355 33.12 14.29 -3.02
CA LYS A 355 34.46 14.85 -3.22
C LYS A 355 35.20 14.27 -4.41
N SER A 356 34.91 13.04 -4.80
CA SER A 356 35.48 12.43 -6.00
C SER A 356 35.10 13.18 -7.28
N GLY A 357 33.92 13.83 -7.30
CA GLY A 357 33.38 14.50 -8.48
C GLY A 357 33.02 13.56 -9.64
N LYS A 358 33.12 12.24 -9.46
CA LYS A 358 32.95 11.25 -10.55
C LYS A 358 31.50 10.91 -10.85
N ILE A 359 30.62 10.99 -9.86
CA ILE A 359 29.22 10.59 -9.95
C ILE A 359 28.32 11.61 -9.26
N ARG A 360 27.04 11.64 -9.64
CA ARG A 360 26.00 12.38 -8.92
C ARG A 360 25.54 11.62 -7.67
N VAL A 361 25.23 12.34 -6.61
CA VAL A 361 24.55 11.81 -5.42
C VAL A 361 23.19 12.47 -5.32
N ASN A 362 22.15 11.66 -5.36
CA ASN A 362 20.77 12.10 -5.23
C ASN A 362 20.22 11.52 -3.93
N VAL A 363 19.46 12.31 -3.18
CA VAL A 363 18.77 11.86 -1.97
C VAL A 363 17.28 12.14 -2.19
N TYR A 364 16.42 11.18 -1.95
CA TYR A 364 14.97 11.39 -1.96
C TYR A 364 14.37 10.85 -0.68
N GLN A 365 13.36 11.54 -0.16
CA GLN A 365 12.88 11.29 1.19
C GLN A 365 11.37 11.54 1.30
N GLY A 366 10.65 10.53 1.76
CA GLY A 366 9.29 10.64 2.27
C GLY A 366 9.21 11.46 3.55
N ALA A 367 8.39 12.51 3.53
CA ALA A 367 8.17 13.37 4.69
C ALA A 367 7.40 12.67 5.84
N LEU A 368 6.77 11.52 5.55
CA LEU A 368 6.03 10.69 6.50
C LEU A 368 6.79 9.40 6.87
N ASP A 369 8.04 9.25 6.44
CA ASP A 369 8.89 8.18 6.95
C ASP A 369 9.38 8.51 8.37
N LEU A 370 9.19 7.60 9.32
CA LEU A 370 9.69 7.75 10.69
C LEU A 370 11.08 7.13 10.83
N ILE A 371 11.29 5.91 10.32
CA ILE A 371 12.54 5.18 10.53
C ILE A 371 13.73 5.95 9.95
N CYS A 372 13.63 6.42 8.70
CA CYS A 372 14.67 7.24 8.08
C CYS A 372 14.23 8.70 7.94
N CYS A 373 13.61 9.29 8.95
CA CYS A 373 12.93 10.59 8.85
C CYS A 373 13.73 11.76 8.24
N THR A 374 13.00 12.70 7.62
CA THR A 374 13.59 13.87 6.96
C THR A 374 14.54 14.68 7.85
N PRO A 375 14.23 14.98 9.14
CA PRO A 375 15.17 15.69 10.01
C PRO A 375 16.50 14.94 10.22
N GLY A 376 16.46 13.62 10.36
CA GLY A 376 17.66 12.78 10.47
C GLY A 376 18.48 12.77 9.18
N THR A 377 17.79 12.74 8.03
CA THR A 377 18.44 12.87 6.72
C THR A 377 19.16 14.22 6.57
N GLU A 378 18.49 15.32 6.94
CA GLU A 378 19.14 16.64 6.92
C GLU A 378 20.28 16.75 7.95
N LEU A 379 20.21 16.05 9.08
CA LEU A 379 21.23 16.08 10.11
C LEU A 379 22.54 15.42 9.65
N TRP A 380 22.49 14.23 9.03
CA TRP A 380 23.72 13.64 8.50
C TRP A 380 24.25 14.43 7.30
N MET A 381 23.37 14.99 6.45
CA MET A 381 23.79 15.83 5.33
C MET A 381 24.54 17.09 5.79
N LYS A 382 24.18 17.66 6.95
CA LYS A 382 24.91 18.81 7.53
C LYS A 382 26.36 18.48 7.90
N ASN A 383 26.67 17.21 8.11
CA ASN A 383 28.02 16.73 8.43
C ASN A 383 28.86 16.44 7.18
N LEU A 384 28.28 16.54 5.98
CA LEU A 384 29.06 16.50 4.74
C LEU A 384 30.03 17.68 4.68
N THR A 385 31.25 17.41 4.22
CA THR A 385 32.33 18.40 4.11
C THR A 385 32.71 18.70 2.66
N TRP A 386 31.94 18.18 1.70
CA TRP A 386 32.02 18.57 0.29
C TRP A 386 31.86 20.09 0.12
N SER A 387 32.73 20.70 -0.69
CA SER A 387 32.83 22.17 -0.82
C SER A 387 31.56 22.84 -1.33
N GLY A 388 30.69 22.11 -2.05
CA GLY A 388 29.42 22.62 -2.55
C GLY A 388 28.30 22.71 -1.49
N MET A 389 28.51 22.24 -0.25
CA MET A 389 27.45 22.21 0.77
C MET A 389 26.91 23.59 1.15
N GLN A 390 27.77 24.62 1.24
CA GLN A 390 27.31 25.98 1.56
C GLN A 390 26.34 26.50 0.50
N SER A 391 26.69 26.36 -0.77
CA SER A 391 25.85 26.77 -1.89
C SER A 391 24.60 25.88 -2.05
N PHE A 392 24.71 24.59 -1.74
CA PHE A 392 23.57 23.69 -1.65
C PHE A 392 22.56 24.20 -0.61
N TYR A 393 23.01 24.63 0.58
CA TYR A 393 22.09 25.15 1.60
C TYR A 393 21.43 26.48 1.19
N GLN A 394 22.12 27.32 0.43
CA GLN A 394 21.60 28.59 -0.10
C GLN A 394 20.64 28.42 -1.29
N THR A 395 20.66 27.27 -1.96
CA THR A 395 19.80 27.01 -3.13
C THR A 395 18.31 26.98 -2.73
N GLN A 396 17.44 27.62 -3.51
CA GLN A 396 15.99 27.59 -3.25
C GLN A 396 15.39 26.24 -3.65
N LYS A 397 14.43 25.74 -2.86
CA LYS A 397 13.63 24.57 -3.22
C LYS A 397 12.68 24.88 -4.38
N THR A 398 12.60 24.01 -5.38
CA THR A 398 11.66 24.10 -6.50
C THR A 398 10.55 23.05 -6.38
N PRO A 399 9.26 23.40 -6.56
CA PRO A 399 8.17 22.44 -6.46
C PRO A 399 8.15 21.46 -7.64
N ILE A 400 7.77 20.22 -7.36
CA ILE A 400 7.45 19.16 -8.33
C ILE A 400 5.99 18.78 -8.12
N TYR A 401 5.21 18.87 -9.19
CA TYR A 401 3.79 18.50 -9.20
C TYR A 401 3.61 17.08 -9.77
N PRO A 402 2.74 16.24 -9.18
CA PRO A 402 2.55 14.85 -9.63
C PRO A 402 2.15 14.77 -11.11
N ARG A 403 1.21 15.62 -11.56
CA ARG A 403 0.79 15.74 -12.96
C ARG A 403 0.72 17.21 -13.41
N PRO A 404 0.87 17.50 -14.72
CA PRO A 404 0.68 18.86 -15.23
C PRO A 404 -0.71 19.38 -14.85
N GLY A 405 -0.78 20.59 -14.28
CA GLY A 405 -2.04 21.21 -13.84
C GLY A 405 -2.50 20.82 -12.43
N ASP A 406 -1.80 19.92 -11.74
CA ASP A 406 -2.09 19.65 -10.32
C ASP A 406 -1.79 20.91 -9.48
N MET A 407 -2.73 21.26 -8.59
CA MET A 407 -2.58 22.38 -7.67
C MET A 407 -1.79 22.02 -6.40
N ASN A 408 -1.61 20.72 -6.13
CA ASN A 408 -0.93 20.21 -4.95
C ASN A 408 0.51 19.81 -5.28
N THR A 409 1.47 20.44 -4.60
CA THR A 409 2.89 20.07 -4.70
C THR A 409 3.11 18.65 -4.18
N GLY A 410 3.66 17.78 -5.02
CA GLY A 410 4.00 16.41 -4.66
C GLY A 410 5.34 16.29 -3.97
N ALA A 411 6.33 17.07 -4.41
CA ALA A 411 7.63 17.12 -3.80
C ALA A 411 8.29 18.49 -3.96
N PHE A 412 9.38 18.73 -3.24
CA PHE A 412 10.31 19.82 -3.51
C PHE A 412 11.67 19.26 -3.89
N ALA A 413 12.32 19.83 -4.90
CA ALA A 413 13.69 19.50 -5.27
C ALA A 413 14.64 20.62 -4.86
N LYS A 414 15.87 20.25 -4.51
CA LYS A 414 16.99 21.16 -4.24
C LYS A 414 18.23 20.55 -4.87
N THR A 415 18.84 21.24 -5.82
CA THR A 415 20.01 20.72 -6.55
C THR A 415 21.11 21.76 -6.61
N HIS A 416 22.34 21.38 -6.23
CA HIS A 416 23.53 22.18 -6.43
C HIS A 416 24.68 21.29 -6.89
N GLY A 417 25.23 21.57 -8.07
CA GLY A 417 26.26 20.75 -8.69
C GLY A 417 25.82 19.30 -8.85
N ILE A 418 26.57 18.39 -8.23
CA ILE A 418 26.37 16.93 -8.29
C ILE A 418 25.50 16.39 -7.15
N LEU A 419 25.00 17.25 -6.24
CA LEU A 419 24.14 16.86 -5.12
C LEU A 419 22.70 17.34 -5.36
N SER A 420 21.74 16.43 -5.22
CA SER A 420 20.31 16.70 -5.28
C SER A 420 19.59 16.13 -4.05
N MET A 421 18.59 16.85 -3.52
CA MET A 421 17.68 16.39 -2.48
C MET A 421 16.23 16.60 -2.91
N TYR A 422 15.42 15.56 -2.78
CA TYR A 422 14.00 15.54 -3.10
C TYR A 422 13.17 15.25 -1.84
N TYR A 423 12.23 16.14 -1.53
CA TYR A 423 11.37 16.07 -0.35
C TYR A 423 9.95 15.69 -0.78
N LEU A 424 9.56 14.42 -0.68
CA LEU A 424 8.23 13.95 -1.04
C LEU A 424 7.24 14.21 0.10
N THR A 425 6.30 15.12 -0.10
CA THR A 425 5.52 15.72 1.01
C THR A 425 4.50 14.78 1.65
N ARG A 426 4.16 13.68 0.96
CA ARG A 426 3.06 12.78 1.30
C ARG A 426 3.42 11.30 1.15
N SER A 427 4.72 11.01 1.20
CA SER A 427 5.25 9.66 1.05
C SER A 427 5.82 9.12 2.36
N GLY A 428 5.66 7.81 2.59
CA GLY A 428 6.36 7.05 3.60
C GLY A 428 7.71 6.53 3.11
N HIS A 429 8.17 5.47 3.77
CA HIS A 429 9.49 4.85 3.54
C HIS A 429 9.69 4.30 2.13
N MET A 430 8.72 3.54 1.61
CA MET A 430 8.80 2.97 0.26
C MET A 430 8.30 3.99 -0.77
N ALA A 431 9.09 5.04 -1.02
CA ALA A 431 8.62 6.22 -1.75
C ALA A 431 8.04 5.97 -3.17
N PRO A 432 8.56 5.02 -3.98
CA PRO A 432 7.93 4.68 -5.26
C PRO A 432 6.65 3.83 -5.14
N GLY A 433 6.45 3.20 -3.98
CA GLY A 433 5.32 2.31 -3.67
C GLY A 433 4.29 2.93 -2.73
N ALA A 434 3.61 2.05 -1.99
CA ALA A 434 2.69 2.39 -0.92
C ALA A 434 3.32 2.00 0.44
N PRO A 435 2.97 2.67 1.55
CA PRO A 435 1.90 3.67 1.69
C PRO A 435 2.32 5.09 1.27
N SER A 436 1.44 5.76 0.53
CA SER A 436 1.61 7.15 0.11
C SER A 436 0.26 7.82 -0.19
N ILE A 437 0.18 9.16 -0.10
CA ILE A 437 -1.07 9.92 -0.29
C ILE A 437 -1.01 10.76 -1.57
N GLY A 438 -1.96 10.53 -2.48
CA GLY A 438 -2.31 11.44 -3.57
C GLY A 438 -1.23 11.64 -4.65
N GLY A 439 -1.07 10.64 -5.53
CA GLY A 439 -0.22 10.73 -6.72
C GLY A 439 1.30 10.68 -6.44
N MET A 440 1.70 10.14 -5.30
CA MET A 440 3.13 10.02 -4.96
C MET A 440 3.90 9.05 -5.87
N PRO A 441 3.33 7.93 -6.35
CA PRO A 441 4.00 7.12 -7.37
C PRO A 441 4.33 7.91 -8.64
N ASP A 442 3.43 8.77 -9.12
CA ASP A 442 3.70 9.66 -10.27
C ASP A 442 4.79 10.70 -9.95
N THR A 443 4.76 11.25 -8.74
CA THR A 443 5.77 12.21 -8.27
C THR A 443 7.15 11.57 -8.22
N MET A 444 7.24 10.36 -7.66
CA MET A 444 8.50 9.62 -7.59
C MET A 444 8.97 9.16 -8.97
N PHE A 445 8.05 8.78 -9.86
CA PHE A 445 8.38 8.48 -11.25
C PHE A 445 8.98 9.69 -11.98
N LYS A 446 8.48 10.90 -11.72
CA LYS A 446 9.08 12.15 -12.21
C LYS A 446 10.45 12.43 -11.59
N ILE A 447 10.63 12.20 -10.30
CA ILE A 447 11.93 12.34 -9.64
C ILE A 447 12.94 11.37 -10.26
N HIS A 448 12.56 10.12 -10.47
CA HIS A 448 13.35 9.12 -11.19
C HIS A 448 13.76 9.63 -12.58
N GLN A 449 12.82 10.15 -13.37
CA GLN A 449 13.10 10.76 -14.68
C GLN A 449 14.11 11.91 -14.59
N GLN A 450 13.97 12.79 -13.60
CA GLN A 450 14.92 13.90 -13.39
C GLN A 450 16.33 13.39 -13.03
N ILE A 451 16.43 12.37 -12.19
CA ILE A 451 17.71 11.78 -11.77
C ILE A 451 18.45 11.18 -12.98
N ILE A 452 17.76 10.38 -13.79
CA ILE A 452 18.40 9.74 -14.95
C ILE A 452 18.67 10.73 -16.10
N ALA A 453 17.86 11.79 -16.23
CA ALA A 453 18.05 12.84 -17.23
C ALA A 453 19.20 13.80 -16.88
N ALA A 454 19.50 14.01 -15.59
CA ALA A 454 20.61 14.85 -15.15
C ALA A 454 22.00 14.32 -15.57
N GLY A 455 22.08 13.06 -16.04
CA GLY A 455 23.31 12.47 -16.56
C GLY A 455 24.41 12.29 -15.49
N GLY A 456 25.66 12.14 -15.95
CA GLY A 456 26.83 12.22 -15.08
C GLY A 456 27.27 13.67 -14.82
N PRO A 457 28.33 13.90 -14.04
CA PRO A 457 28.96 15.21 -13.97
C PRO A 457 29.35 15.67 -15.38
N SER A 458 28.89 16.84 -15.82
CA SER A 458 29.36 17.47 -17.06
C SER A 458 30.79 17.96 -16.86
N SER A 459 31.67 17.78 -17.85
CA SER A 459 33.06 18.25 -17.82
C SER A 459 33.22 19.77 -17.95
N GLU A 460 32.12 20.53 -17.92
CA GLU A 460 32.13 21.98 -18.11
C GLU A 460 31.27 22.62 -17.02
N TYR A 461 31.95 23.31 -16.11
CA TYR A 461 31.38 24.35 -15.27
C TYR A 461 31.24 25.59 -16.14
N GLU A 462 30.03 25.92 -16.57
CA GLU A 462 29.67 27.29 -16.93
C GLU A 462 28.51 27.79 -16.06
N ALA A 463 28.69 29.01 -15.60
CA ALA A 463 27.82 29.74 -14.71
C ALA A 463 26.69 30.47 -15.48
N GLU A 464 25.67 30.90 -14.71
CA GLU A 464 24.65 31.92 -15.06
C GLU A 464 23.52 31.47 -16.02
N SER A 465 22.28 31.99 -16.03
CA SER A 465 21.43 32.82 -15.15
C SER A 465 20.03 32.92 -15.83
N GLY A 466 18.95 33.16 -15.06
CA GLY A 466 17.71 33.79 -15.57
C GLY A 466 16.42 32.94 -15.63
N PRO A 467 15.25 33.44 -15.13
CA PRO A 467 13.96 32.77 -15.20
C PRO A 467 13.12 33.21 -16.42
N GLY A 468 12.57 32.25 -17.18
CA GLY A 468 11.74 32.47 -18.37
C GLY A 468 10.23 32.37 -18.11
N SER A 469 9.57 33.52 -18.17
CA SER A 469 8.16 33.87 -18.44
C SER A 469 7.04 32.81 -18.57
N ILE A 470 5.97 33.09 -17.83
CA ILE A 470 4.58 32.60 -17.94
C ILE A 470 3.91 33.13 -19.23
N LEU A 471 3.15 32.27 -19.94
CA LEU A 471 2.19 32.66 -20.97
C LEU A 471 0.76 32.34 -20.51
N THR A 472 -0.04 33.40 -20.32
CA THR A 472 -1.50 33.41 -20.24
C THR A 472 -2.13 33.41 -21.62
N LEU A 473 -3.29 32.77 -21.82
CA LEU A 473 -4.30 33.19 -22.82
C LEU A 473 -5.70 32.69 -22.45
N ASN A 474 -6.68 33.48 -22.90
CA ASN A 474 -8.03 33.67 -22.36
C ASN A 474 -9.10 32.70 -22.86
N ASP A 475 -10.13 32.66 -22.02
CA ASP A 475 -11.53 32.28 -22.16
C ASP A 475 -12.25 32.79 -23.44
N SER A 476 -13.13 31.96 -24.01
CA SER A 476 -14.39 32.42 -24.63
C SER A 476 -15.35 31.24 -24.86
N GLY A 477 -16.54 31.34 -24.26
CA GLY A 477 -17.52 30.27 -24.20
C GLY A 477 -18.54 30.17 -25.35
N ARG A 478 -19.45 29.21 -25.21
CA ARG A 478 -20.82 29.24 -25.76
C ARG A 478 -21.68 28.14 -25.13
N GLU A 479 -22.88 28.53 -24.69
CA GLU A 479 -23.97 27.71 -24.16
C GLU A 479 -24.99 27.31 -25.27
N PRO A 480 -25.98 26.42 -24.99
CA PRO A 480 -26.40 25.32 -25.89
C PRO A 480 -27.78 25.49 -26.54
N ALA A 481 -28.11 24.64 -27.54
CA ALA A 481 -29.50 24.33 -27.91
C ALA A 481 -29.62 23.05 -28.77
N GLY A 482 -30.64 22.22 -28.50
CA GLY A 482 -31.24 21.31 -29.50
C GLY A 482 -31.68 19.94 -28.98
N THR A 483 -32.99 19.76 -28.79
CA THR A 483 -33.67 18.52 -28.36
C THR A 483 -34.24 17.67 -29.51
N ALA A 484 -34.33 16.35 -29.26
CA ALA A 484 -35.25 15.28 -29.77
C ALA A 484 -34.74 14.37 -30.93
N PRO A 485 -35.27 13.12 -31.12
CA PRO A 485 -36.33 12.38 -30.40
C PRO A 485 -35.97 10.94 -29.94
N HIS A 486 -36.84 10.38 -29.09
CA HIS A 486 -36.82 9.01 -28.55
C HIS A 486 -37.20 7.92 -29.57
N SER A 487 -36.51 6.77 -29.52
CA SER A 487 -37.04 5.49 -30.03
C SER A 487 -36.81 4.34 -29.04
N GLY A 488 -37.91 3.66 -28.71
CA GLY A 488 -38.04 2.26 -28.29
C GLY A 488 -37.10 1.68 -27.21
N ARG A 489 -37.36 1.93 -25.92
CA ARG A 489 -36.79 1.10 -24.84
C ARG A 489 -37.70 -0.10 -24.52
N ARG A 490 -37.19 -1.29 -24.80
CA ARG A 490 -37.70 -2.58 -24.32
C ARG A 490 -37.64 -2.59 -22.78
N MET A 491 -38.78 -2.81 -22.13
CA MET A 491 -38.93 -2.79 -20.67
C MET A 491 -38.18 -3.99 -20.04
N VAL A 492 -37.03 -3.72 -19.43
CA VAL A 492 -36.31 -4.70 -18.59
C VAL A 492 -36.97 -4.70 -17.20
N ARG A 493 -37.55 -5.82 -16.79
CA ARG A 493 -38.11 -6.01 -15.44
C ARG A 493 -36.96 -6.13 -14.43
N PHE A 494 -36.64 -5.08 -13.69
CA PHE A 494 -35.70 -5.14 -12.56
C PHE A 494 -36.42 -5.73 -11.33
N ARG A 495 -35.96 -6.89 -10.82
CA ARG A 495 -36.38 -7.43 -9.51
C ARG A 495 -35.40 -6.95 -8.44
N CYS A 496 -35.92 -6.46 -7.32
CA CYS A 496 -35.13 -6.30 -6.10
C CYS A 496 -34.62 -7.67 -5.65
N GLN A 497 -33.31 -7.80 -5.47
CA GLN A 497 -32.66 -9.03 -4.99
C GLN A 497 -32.25 -8.87 -3.53
N VAL A 498 -32.55 -9.87 -2.70
CA VAL A 498 -32.30 -9.84 -1.27
C VAL A 498 -31.31 -10.94 -0.89
N TYR A 499 -30.17 -10.53 -0.36
CA TYR A 499 -29.07 -11.41 0.03
C TYR A 499 -28.93 -11.44 1.55
N ALA A 500 -28.65 -12.62 2.11
CA ALA A 500 -28.30 -12.76 3.53
C ALA A 500 -26.82 -13.12 3.66
N ARG A 501 -26.07 -12.45 4.54
CA ARG A 501 -24.69 -12.81 4.90
C ARG A 501 -24.61 -13.08 6.38
N LEU A 502 -24.08 -14.26 6.74
CA LEU A 502 -23.86 -14.65 8.12
C LEU A 502 -22.47 -14.21 8.58
N ARG A 503 -22.39 -13.66 9.79
CA ARG A 503 -21.15 -13.28 10.43
C ARG A 503 -20.50 -14.51 11.11
N PRO A 504 -19.17 -14.67 11.09
CA PRO A 504 -18.47 -15.66 11.91
C PRO A 504 -18.78 -15.54 13.41
N VAL A 505 -18.82 -16.67 14.10
CA VAL A 505 -19.02 -16.73 15.57
C VAL A 505 -17.76 -16.19 16.25
N ARG A 506 -17.94 -15.26 17.22
CA ARG A 506 -16.83 -14.58 17.90
C ARG A 506 -16.06 -15.49 18.89
N ASN A 507 -16.70 -16.53 19.41
CA ASN A 507 -16.09 -17.50 20.31
C ASN A 507 -16.64 -18.91 19.97
N PRO A 508 -15.84 -19.78 19.33
CA PRO A 508 -16.30 -21.11 18.92
C PRO A 508 -16.58 -22.05 20.10
N ASP A 509 -16.05 -21.77 21.30
CA ASP A 509 -16.23 -22.60 22.50
C ASP A 509 -17.55 -22.34 23.23
N ILE A 510 -18.31 -21.32 22.81
CA ILE A 510 -19.64 -21.02 23.35
C ILE A 510 -20.69 -21.64 22.41
N GLU A 511 -21.29 -22.76 22.84
CA GLU A 511 -22.46 -23.32 22.15
C GLU A 511 -23.59 -22.28 22.12
N SER A 512 -23.88 -21.76 20.94
CA SER A 512 -25.04 -20.88 20.73
C SER A 512 -26.31 -21.71 20.88
N PRO A 513 -27.27 -21.31 21.75
CA PRO A 513 -28.57 -21.96 21.83
C PRO A 513 -29.42 -21.77 20.56
N VAL A 514 -28.97 -20.92 19.62
CA VAL A 514 -29.60 -20.68 18.33
C VAL A 514 -28.91 -21.51 17.26
N ARG A 515 -29.64 -22.47 16.68
CA ARG A 515 -29.16 -23.27 15.54
C ARG A 515 -29.55 -22.59 14.23
N VAL A 516 -28.55 -22.27 13.42
CA VAL A 516 -28.74 -21.71 12.07
C VAL A 516 -28.41 -22.79 11.04
N VAL A 517 -29.41 -23.23 10.28
CA VAL A 517 -29.21 -24.16 9.16
C VAL A 517 -29.23 -23.35 7.87
N VAL A 518 -28.15 -23.47 7.10
CA VAL A 518 -27.99 -22.85 5.78
C VAL A 518 -28.02 -23.95 4.75
N SER A 519 -28.89 -23.83 3.75
CA SER A 519 -28.81 -24.63 2.54
C SER A 519 -27.96 -23.88 1.51
N THR A 520 -26.70 -24.28 1.34
CA THR A 520 -25.75 -23.71 0.36
C THR A 520 -25.72 -24.50 -0.95
N GLU A 521 -25.27 -23.85 -2.03
CA GLU A 521 -25.10 -24.44 -3.37
C GLU A 521 -24.00 -25.53 -3.44
N ASP A 522 -23.13 -25.65 -2.42
CA ASP A 522 -21.81 -26.29 -2.54
C ASP A 522 -21.74 -27.79 -2.14
N ASP A 523 -22.84 -28.45 -1.75
CA ASP A 523 -22.79 -29.83 -1.23
C ASP A 523 -23.09 -30.94 -2.27
N ASP A 524 -22.92 -30.70 -3.58
CA ASP A 524 -23.22 -31.73 -4.59
C ASP A 524 -22.18 -31.84 -5.72
N GLU A 525 -21.17 -32.70 -5.53
CA GLU A 525 -20.33 -33.24 -6.61
C GLU A 525 -21.09 -34.25 -7.51
N SER A 526 -22.39 -34.48 -7.29
CA SER A 526 -23.11 -35.61 -7.92
C SER A 526 -23.91 -35.28 -9.19
N GLY A 527 -23.87 -34.05 -9.71
CA GLY A 527 -24.40 -33.74 -11.05
C GLY A 527 -25.93 -33.88 -11.22
N VAL A 528 -26.71 -34.03 -10.16
CA VAL A 528 -28.18 -34.10 -10.23
C VAL A 528 -28.79 -32.76 -9.82
N ARG A 529 -29.36 -32.02 -10.79
CA ARG A 529 -30.16 -30.81 -10.52
C ARG A 529 -31.43 -31.17 -9.74
N ARG A 530 -31.38 -31.10 -8.40
CA ARG A 530 -32.58 -31.06 -7.55
C ARG A 530 -32.83 -29.61 -7.07
N ARG A 531 -34.05 -29.12 -7.26
CA ARG A 531 -34.52 -27.85 -6.65
C ARG A 531 -34.62 -28.06 -5.12
N VAL A 532 -33.66 -27.55 -4.37
CA VAL A 532 -33.65 -27.55 -2.88
C VAL A 532 -33.43 -26.09 -2.40
N PRO A 533 -34.04 -25.64 -1.30
CA PRO A 533 -34.54 -24.26 -1.18
C PRO A 533 -33.50 -23.25 -0.69
N ARG A 534 -33.63 -22.00 -1.15
CA ARG A 534 -32.89 -20.82 -0.69
C ARG A 534 -33.46 -20.34 0.65
N GLY A 535 -32.96 -20.89 1.77
CA GLY A 535 -33.59 -20.65 3.07
C GLY A 535 -32.59 -20.53 4.22
N LEU A 536 -32.86 -19.61 5.13
CA LEU A 536 -32.23 -19.55 6.44
C LEU A 536 -33.24 -20.08 7.46
N GLU A 537 -32.91 -21.16 8.16
CA GLU A 537 -33.73 -21.65 9.28
C GLU A 537 -33.05 -21.31 10.60
N VAL A 538 -33.77 -20.61 11.47
CA VAL A 538 -33.33 -20.21 12.80
C VAL A 538 -34.19 -20.94 13.82
N SER A 539 -33.60 -21.86 14.58
CA SER A 539 -34.27 -22.57 15.67
C SER A 539 -33.93 -21.95 17.02
N LEU A 540 -34.95 -21.58 17.79
CA LEU A 540 -34.81 -21.04 19.15
C LEU A 540 -35.14 -22.12 20.20
N PRO A 541 -34.47 -22.13 21.37
CA PRO A 541 -34.84 -23.03 22.46
C PRO A 541 -36.26 -22.72 22.98
N GLY A 542 -37.03 -23.76 23.32
CA GLY A 542 -38.32 -23.59 23.99
C GLY A 542 -38.15 -22.87 25.33
N ARG A 543 -39.06 -21.94 25.66
CA ARG A 543 -39.06 -21.27 26.97
C ARG A 543 -39.56 -22.27 28.03
N ARG A 544 -38.82 -22.47 29.12
CA ARG A 544 -39.44 -22.91 30.38
C ARG A 544 -40.21 -21.71 30.94
N ALA A 545 -41.53 -21.81 30.98
CA ALA A 545 -42.36 -20.86 31.71
C ALA A 545 -42.08 -21.02 33.21
N LEU A 546 -41.52 -19.99 33.83
CA LEU A 546 -41.65 -19.75 35.26
C LEU A 546 -42.86 -18.84 35.40
N ASP A 547 -44.03 -19.42 35.66
CA ASP A 547 -45.03 -18.91 36.61
C ASP A 547 -46.28 -19.79 36.58
N HIS A 548 -46.92 -19.85 37.75
CA HIS A 548 -47.96 -20.78 38.16
C HIS A 548 -49.21 -20.81 37.26
N ASP A 549 -49.69 -22.04 37.11
CA ASP A 549 -51.08 -22.49 36.90
C ASP A 549 -51.57 -22.81 35.48
N SER A 550 -51.91 -24.09 35.32
CA SER A 550 -52.60 -24.77 34.21
C SER A 550 -51.92 -24.92 32.83
N GLY A 551 -51.47 -26.15 32.54
CA GLY A 551 -51.47 -26.74 31.19
C GLY A 551 -50.11 -26.91 30.47
N ALA A 552 -49.56 -28.13 30.53
CA ALA A 552 -48.50 -28.76 29.71
C ALA A 552 -47.32 -27.90 29.18
N PRO A 553 -46.05 -28.31 29.41
CA PRO A 553 -44.89 -27.62 28.82
C PRO A 553 -44.91 -27.71 27.28
N ASP A 554 -45.03 -26.56 26.60
CA ASP A 554 -44.82 -26.44 25.17
C ASP A 554 -43.31 -26.60 24.87
N ASN A 555 -42.91 -27.84 24.63
CA ASN A 555 -41.54 -28.23 24.27
C ASN A 555 -41.23 -28.05 22.77
N HIS A 556 -42.08 -27.35 22.00
CA HIS A 556 -41.83 -27.19 20.57
C HIS A 556 -40.71 -26.16 20.32
N GLN A 557 -39.56 -26.63 19.81
CA GLN A 557 -38.56 -25.78 19.15
C GLN A 557 -39.26 -24.95 18.06
N ARG A 558 -39.26 -23.62 18.21
CA ARG A 558 -39.78 -22.73 17.16
C ARG A 558 -38.70 -22.51 16.12
N ALA A 559 -38.88 -23.12 14.95
CA ALA A 559 -38.07 -22.89 13.77
C ALA A 559 -38.68 -21.77 12.91
N HIS A 560 -37.92 -20.70 12.67
CA HIS A 560 -38.27 -19.62 11.77
C HIS A 560 -37.53 -19.80 10.44
N ARG A 561 -38.27 -19.87 9.32
CA ARG A 561 -37.70 -19.99 7.97
C ARG A 561 -37.82 -18.67 7.20
N PHE A 562 -36.71 -18.21 6.67
CA PHE A 562 -36.61 -16.99 5.85
C PHE A 562 -36.09 -17.33 4.46
N ALA A 563 -36.68 -16.75 3.41
CA ALA A 563 -36.24 -16.96 2.02
C ALA A 563 -35.45 -15.76 1.51
N TYR A 564 -34.35 -16.04 0.81
CA TYR A 564 -33.46 -15.05 0.21
C TYR A 564 -33.11 -15.45 -1.22
N ASP A 565 -32.61 -14.52 -2.04
CA ASP A 565 -32.07 -14.84 -3.36
C ASP A 565 -30.78 -15.64 -3.26
N ARG A 566 -29.97 -15.38 -2.22
CA ARG A 566 -28.82 -16.21 -1.82
C ARG A 566 -28.46 -15.95 -0.35
N VAL A 567 -27.93 -16.99 0.30
CA VAL A 567 -27.37 -16.92 1.66
C VAL A 567 -25.88 -17.21 1.61
N PHE A 568 -25.07 -16.29 2.13
CA PHE A 568 -23.63 -16.43 2.28
C PHE A 568 -23.30 -16.90 3.70
N GLY A 569 -22.69 -18.08 3.81
CA GLY A 569 -22.19 -18.60 5.09
C GLY A 569 -21.03 -17.78 5.68
N PRO A 570 -20.67 -18.02 6.95
CA PRO A 570 -19.66 -17.24 7.69
C PRO A 570 -18.26 -17.28 7.05
N ASN A 571 -17.93 -18.36 6.33
CA ASN A 571 -16.62 -18.55 5.71
C ASN A 571 -16.50 -17.93 4.31
N LYS A 572 -17.53 -17.24 3.81
CA LYS A 572 -17.51 -16.64 2.47
C LYS A 572 -16.73 -15.33 2.48
N SER A 573 -15.71 -15.27 1.62
CA SER A 573 -14.82 -14.10 1.46
C SER A 573 -15.56 -12.88 0.87
N GLN A 574 -14.96 -11.71 1.06
CA GLN A 574 -15.47 -10.45 0.48
C GLN A 574 -15.58 -10.51 -1.04
N ALA A 575 -14.57 -11.10 -1.70
CA ALA A 575 -14.56 -11.30 -3.15
C ALA A 575 -15.73 -12.19 -3.60
N HIS A 576 -16.03 -13.25 -2.86
CA HIS A 576 -17.15 -14.14 -3.19
C HIS A 576 -18.51 -13.43 -3.02
N VAL A 577 -18.68 -12.62 -1.97
CA VAL A 577 -19.90 -11.82 -1.77
C VAL A 577 -20.04 -10.78 -2.88
N TYR A 578 -18.97 -10.06 -3.21
CA TYR A 578 -18.95 -9.05 -4.27
C TYR A 578 -19.36 -9.65 -5.62
N LYS A 579 -18.71 -10.74 -6.04
CA LYS A 579 -18.94 -11.41 -7.33
C LYS A 579 -20.42 -11.76 -7.57
N HIS A 580 -21.13 -12.17 -6.52
CA HIS A 580 -22.50 -12.69 -6.66
C HIS A 580 -23.59 -11.68 -6.29
N CYS A 581 -23.25 -10.61 -5.57
CA CYS A 581 -24.20 -9.59 -5.12
C CYS A 581 -24.01 -8.26 -5.85
N ALA A 582 -22.78 -7.76 -5.93
CA ALA A 582 -22.47 -6.40 -6.38
C ALA A 582 -22.04 -6.33 -7.85
N ALA A 583 -21.28 -7.29 -8.37
CA ALA A 583 -20.81 -7.26 -9.75
C ALA A 583 -21.96 -7.12 -10.79
N PRO A 584 -23.09 -7.85 -10.69
CA PRO A 584 -24.22 -7.65 -11.62
C PRO A 584 -24.87 -6.25 -11.54
N VAL A 585 -24.77 -5.61 -10.38
CA VAL A 585 -25.28 -4.25 -10.14
C VAL A 585 -24.33 -3.23 -10.76
N VAL A 586 -23.02 -3.45 -10.65
CA VAL A 586 -21.99 -2.65 -11.32
C VAL A 586 -22.09 -2.79 -12.84
N ASP A 587 -22.31 -4.00 -13.36
CA ASP A 587 -22.55 -4.25 -14.79
C ASP A 587 -23.74 -3.44 -15.32
N SER A 588 -24.83 -3.37 -14.53
CA SER A 588 -26.00 -2.57 -14.87
C SER A 588 -25.69 -1.07 -14.83
N PHE A 589 -24.89 -0.63 -13.85
CA PHE A 589 -24.45 0.75 -13.73
C PHE A 589 -23.61 1.20 -14.93
N VAL A 590 -22.59 0.44 -15.32
CA VAL A 590 -21.75 0.77 -16.48
C VAL A 590 -22.52 0.66 -17.81
N ALA A 591 -23.57 -0.16 -17.88
CA ALA A 591 -24.50 -0.18 -19.01
C ALA A 591 -25.40 1.08 -19.07
N GLY A 592 -25.35 1.94 -18.05
CA GLY A 592 -26.04 3.21 -17.96
C GLY A 592 -27.39 3.17 -17.26
N TYR A 593 -27.59 2.23 -16.34
CA TYR A 593 -28.76 2.16 -15.47
C TYR A 593 -28.43 2.68 -14.08
N ASN A 594 -29.38 3.36 -13.44
CA ASN A 594 -29.23 3.71 -12.03
C ASN A 594 -29.35 2.46 -11.16
N ALA A 595 -28.47 2.35 -10.17
CA ALA A 595 -28.29 1.18 -9.35
C ALA A 595 -28.10 1.57 -7.89
N THR A 596 -28.63 0.76 -6.97
CA THR A 596 -28.47 0.96 -5.53
C THR A 596 -28.21 -0.37 -4.85
N LEU A 597 -27.15 -0.43 -4.05
CA LEU A 597 -26.85 -1.55 -3.15
C LEU A 597 -26.75 -1.00 -1.73
N PHE A 598 -27.46 -1.61 -0.79
CA PHE A 598 -27.42 -1.20 0.60
C PHE A 598 -27.29 -2.41 1.53
N ALA A 599 -26.48 -2.26 2.58
CA ALA A 599 -26.39 -3.24 3.66
C ALA A 599 -27.33 -2.85 4.81
N TYR A 600 -28.11 -3.82 5.29
CA TYR A 600 -29.09 -3.65 6.36
C TYR A 600 -28.94 -4.73 7.44
N GLY A 601 -29.19 -4.36 8.71
CA GLY A 601 -29.14 -5.26 9.87
C GLY A 601 -28.75 -4.55 11.16
N GLN A 602 -28.83 -5.26 12.29
CA GLN A 602 -28.52 -4.72 13.62
C GLN A 602 -27.06 -4.24 13.75
N THR A 603 -26.78 -3.40 14.74
CA THR A 603 -25.42 -3.01 15.10
C THR A 603 -24.52 -4.23 15.35
N GLY A 604 -23.30 -4.20 14.79
CA GLY A 604 -22.34 -5.30 14.90
C GLY A 604 -22.60 -6.51 13.98
N SER A 605 -23.56 -6.46 13.05
CA SER A 605 -23.80 -7.57 12.11
C SER A 605 -22.77 -7.69 10.96
N GLY A 606 -21.86 -6.73 10.79
CA GLY A 606 -20.84 -6.72 9.74
C GLY A 606 -21.21 -5.94 8.46
N LYS A 607 -22.15 -4.98 8.54
CA LYS A 607 -22.56 -4.11 7.42
C LYS A 607 -21.38 -3.31 6.85
N THR A 608 -20.74 -2.49 7.68
CA THR A 608 -19.57 -1.68 7.32
C THR A 608 -18.42 -2.53 6.81
N PHE A 609 -18.16 -3.68 7.45
CA PHE A 609 -17.19 -4.65 6.94
C PHE A 609 -17.57 -5.13 5.53
N THR A 610 -18.83 -5.45 5.27
CA THR A 610 -19.29 -5.90 3.94
C THR A 610 -19.19 -4.79 2.87
N VAL A 611 -19.59 -3.57 3.22
CA VAL A 611 -19.68 -2.44 2.27
C VAL A 611 -18.30 -1.83 2.02
N THR A 612 -17.56 -1.49 3.07
CA THR A 612 -16.27 -0.80 2.98
C THR A 612 -15.11 -1.78 3.01
N GLY A 613 -15.09 -2.68 3.99
CA GLY A 613 -14.02 -3.67 4.18
C GLY A 613 -13.32 -3.58 5.53
N GLY A 614 -12.32 -4.45 5.70
CA GLY A 614 -11.35 -4.39 6.81
C GLY A 614 -10.04 -3.72 6.39
N THR A 615 -9.07 -3.70 7.30
CA THR A 615 -7.74 -3.09 7.08
C THR A 615 -6.85 -3.89 6.13
N ARG A 616 -7.08 -5.21 6.01
CA ARG A 616 -6.33 -6.09 5.09
C ARG A 616 -6.83 -5.95 3.66
N PHE A 617 -5.94 -6.07 2.67
CA PHE A 617 -6.31 -6.01 1.26
C PHE A 617 -7.38 -7.05 0.87
N ALA A 618 -7.25 -8.29 1.35
CA ALA A 618 -8.23 -9.35 1.12
C ALA A 618 -9.64 -9.01 1.68
N ASP A 619 -9.69 -8.15 2.70
CA ASP A 619 -10.92 -7.73 3.37
C ASP A 619 -11.61 -6.54 2.70
N ARG A 620 -11.09 -6.02 1.57
CA ARG A 620 -11.76 -4.96 0.78
C ARG A 620 -13.21 -5.35 0.48
N GLY A 621 -14.14 -4.46 0.84
CA GLY A 621 -15.58 -4.67 0.73
C GLY A 621 -16.13 -4.37 -0.67
N ILE A 622 -17.44 -4.11 -0.74
CA ILE A 622 -18.14 -3.85 -2.00
C ILE A 622 -17.68 -2.56 -2.68
N ILE A 623 -17.51 -1.45 -1.96
CA ILE A 623 -17.14 -0.15 -2.56
C ILE A 623 -15.79 -0.22 -3.27
N PRO A 624 -14.66 -0.59 -2.61
CA PRO A 624 -13.37 -0.60 -3.29
C PRO A 624 -13.31 -1.57 -4.48
N ARG A 625 -14.07 -2.69 -4.44
CA ARG A 625 -14.17 -3.62 -5.58
C ARG A 625 -15.03 -3.06 -6.72
N ALA A 626 -16.13 -2.37 -6.39
CA ALA A 626 -16.96 -1.69 -7.37
C ALA A 626 -16.20 -0.58 -8.10
N LEU A 627 -15.36 0.15 -7.39
CA LEU A 627 -14.46 1.14 -8.00
C LEU A 627 -13.53 0.48 -9.03
N SER A 628 -12.83 -0.59 -8.64
CA SER A 628 -11.95 -1.33 -9.54
C SER A 628 -12.67 -1.84 -10.80
N ASP A 629 -13.84 -2.47 -10.64
CA ASP A 629 -14.63 -2.97 -11.78
C ASP A 629 -15.12 -1.85 -12.72
N VAL A 630 -15.52 -0.70 -12.17
CA VAL A 630 -15.96 0.48 -12.94
C VAL A 630 -14.80 1.06 -13.75
N PHE A 631 -13.63 1.28 -13.13
CA PHE A 631 -12.49 1.85 -13.83
C PHE A 631 -11.87 0.87 -14.84
N ALA A 632 -11.83 -0.42 -14.52
CA ALA A 632 -11.48 -1.45 -15.49
C ALA A 632 -12.45 -1.48 -16.68
N HIS A 633 -13.75 -1.20 -16.48
CA HIS A 633 -14.71 -1.07 -17.58
C HIS A 633 -14.42 0.16 -18.45
N ILE A 634 -14.12 1.30 -17.83
CA ILE A 634 -13.79 2.55 -18.53
C ILE A 634 -12.56 2.36 -19.41
N GLU A 635 -11.49 1.78 -18.87
CA GLU A 635 -10.25 1.53 -19.62
C GLU A 635 -10.51 0.66 -20.86
N ARG A 636 -11.26 -0.44 -20.69
CA ARG A 636 -11.64 -1.36 -21.77
C ARG A 636 -12.45 -0.72 -22.91
N HIS A 637 -13.18 0.36 -22.64
CA HIS A 637 -14.06 1.00 -23.63
C HIS A 637 -13.63 2.43 -23.98
N SER A 638 -12.46 2.88 -23.51
CA SER A 638 -11.93 4.24 -23.70
C SER A 638 -11.68 4.60 -25.18
N ALA A 639 -11.43 3.60 -26.03
CA ALA A 639 -11.26 3.77 -27.48
C ALA A 639 -12.58 4.06 -28.21
N GLU A 640 -13.74 3.77 -27.60
CA GLU A 640 -15.07 3.91 -28.21
C GLU A 640 -15.92 5.00 -27.53
N SER A 641 -15.61 5.35 -26.29
CA SER A 641 -16.36 6.30 -25.49
C SER A 641 -15.46 7.11 -24.56
N ALA A 642 -15.77 8.39 -24.42
CA ALA A 642 -15.28 9.23 -23.33
C ALA A 642 -16.13 8.98 -22.07
N PHE A 643 -15.46 8.89 -20.92
CA PHE A 643 -16.11 8.68 -19.62
C PHE A 643 -15.69 9.76 -18.64
N SER A 644 -16.63 10.19 -17.80
CA SER A 644 -16.37 11.02 -16.61
C SER A 644 -17.03 10.36 -15.40
N VAL A 645 -16.26 10.17 -14.34
CA VAL A 645 -16.75 9.61 -13.08
C VAL A 645 -16.77 10.71 -12.04
N PHE A 646 -17.89 10.85 -11.34
CA PHE A 646 -18.04 11.78 -10.25
C PHE A 646 -18.43 11.05 -8.97
N VAL A 647 -17.82 11.45 -7.86
CA VAL A 647 -18.01 10.84 -6.55
C VAL A 647 -18.60 11.87 -5.60
N SER A 648 -19.61 11.46 -4.83
CA SER A 648 -20.03 12.17 -3.62
C SER A 648 -20.16 11.20 -2.46
N TYR A 649 -19.88 11.67 -1.26
CA TYR A 649 -19.98 10.85 -0.06
C TYR A 649 -20.61 11.65 1.06
N LEU A 650 -21.74 11.15 1.56
CA LEU A 650 -22.50 11.81 2.63
C LEU A 650 -22.77 10.88 3.79
N GLU A 651 -22.99 11.49 4.95
CA GLU A 651 -23.47 10.87 6.16
C GLU A 651 -24.82 11.47 6.56
N VAL A 652 -25.78 10.61 6.90
CA VAL A 652 -27.04 11.00 7.54
C VAL A 652 -26.91 10.67 9.01
N TYR A 653 -26.85 11.70 9.84
CA TYR A 653 -26.72 11.60 11.28
C TYR A 653 -27.74 12.50 11.96
N ASN A 654 -28.51 11.92 12.90
CA ASN A 654 -29.54 12.63 13.66
C ASN A 654 -30.49 13.46 12.76
N GLU A 655 -31.06 12.80 11.72
CA GLU A 655 -31.96 13.39 10.71
C GLU A 655 -31.36 14.56 9.91
N SER A 656 -30.04 14.80 10.02
CA SER A 656 -29.31 15.82 9.29
C SER A 656 -28.31 15.19 8.33
N VAL A 657 -28.08 15.83 7.18
CA VAL A 657 -27.17 15.34 6.14
C VAL A 657 -25.88 16.15 6.16
N TYR A 658 -24.74 15.46 6.11
CA TYR A 658 -23.41 16.04 6.18
C TYR A 658 -22.55 15.55 5.00
N ASP A 659 -21.76 16.47 4.44
CA ASP A 659 -20.80 16.15 3.39
C ASP A 659 -19.50 15.62 4.00
N LEU A 660 -19.16 14.36 3.70
CA LEU A 660 -17.94 13.72 4.19
C LEU A 660 -16.69 14.11 3.38
N LEU A 661 -16.84 14.75 2.22
CA LEU A 661 -15.73 15.12 1.33
C LEU A 661 -15.40 16.61 1.38
N CYS A 662 -16.00 17.38 2.29
CA CYS A 662 -15.69 18.79 2.46
C CYS A 662 -14.34 18.95 3.21
N PRO A 663 -13.33 19.61 2.62
CA PRO A 663 -12.01 19.78 3.25
C PRO A 663 -12.05 20.66 4.51
N ASP A 664 -13.03 21.56 4.59
CA ASP A 664 -13.19 22.53 5.68
C ASP A 664 -13.61 21.88 7.01
N HIS A 665 -13.90 20.57 6.98
CA HIS A 665 -14.44 19.80 8.10
C HIS A 665 -13.36 19.11 8.96
N ALA A 666 -12.12 19.01 8.47
CA ALA A 666 -11.05 18.18 9.04
C ALA A 666 -10.67 18.49 10.51
N HIS A 667 -11.08 19.64 11.05
CA HIS A 667 -10.74 20.10 12.41
C HIS A 667 -11.95 20.46 13.28
N LEU A 668 -13.17 20.21 12.80
CA LEU A 668 -14.40 20.60 13.50
C LEU A 668 -15.24 19.38 13.88
N PRO A 669 -15.89 19.37 15.05
CA PRO A 669 -16.87 18.33 15.37
C PRO A 669 -18.10 18.43 14.44
N ILE A 670 -18.72 17.29 14.13
CA ILE A 670 -19.79 17.16 13.11
C ILE A 670 -20.99 18.08 13.37
N GLU A 671 -21.26 18.43 14.63
CA GLU A 671 -22.34 19.34 15.01
C GLU A 671 -22.12 20.78 14.51
N LYS A 672 -20.87 21.15 14.22
CA LYS A 672 -20.51 22.47 13.67
C LYS A 672 -20.45 22.48 12.14
N TRP A 673 -20.62 21.33 11.48
CA TRP A 673 -20.55 21.26 10.03
C TRP A 673 -21.81 21.88 9.40
N PRO A 674 -21.66 22.60 8.27
CA PRO A 674 -22.79 22.99 7.45
C PRO A 674 -23.62 21.78 7.04
N LYS A 675 -24.93 21.87 7.23
CA LYS A 675 -25.87 20.83 6.82
C LYS A 675 -26.11 20.91 5.31
N VAL A 676 -26.15 19.75 4.67
CA VAL A 676 -26.59 19.61 3.28
C VAL A 676 -28.12 19.75 3.25
N GLU A 677 -28.63 20.70 2.47
CA GLU A 677 -30.07 20.92 2.32
C GLU A 677 -30.64 20.01 1.22
N MET A 678 -31.71 19.28 1.54
CA MET A 678 -32.49 18.54 0.55
C MET A 678 -33.58 19.43 -0.02
N ARG A 679 -33.60 19.64 -1.34
CA ARG A 679 -34.66 20.39 -2.04
C ARG A 679 -35.19 19.57 -3.20
N GLU A 680 -36.49 19.46 -3.33
CA GLU A 680 -37.12 18.80 -4.47
C GLU A 680 -37.43 19.86 -5.54
N ASP A 681 -37.03 19.60 -6.78
CA ASP A 681 -37.39 20.47 -7.90
C ASP A 681 -38.82 20.18 -8.40
N ARG A 682 -39.31 20.99 -9.35
CA ARG A 682 -40.67 20.85 -9.91
C ARG A 682 -40.90 19.53 -10.66
N SER A 683 -39.86 18.76 -10.93
CA SER A 683 -39.92 17.45 -11.58
C SER A 683 -39.88 16.27 -10.59
N GLY A 684 -39.86 16.56 -9.29
CA GLY A 684 -39.75 15.56 -8.24
C GLY A 684 -38.32 15.03 -8.04
N ARG A 685 -37.31 15.71 -8.60
CA ARG A 685 -35.91 15.31 -8.48
C ARG A 685 -35.30 15.95 -7.23
N LEU A 686 -34.72 15.10 -6.38
CA LEU A 686 -34.04 15.53 -5.17
C LEU A 686 -32.69 16.18 -5.51
N ASN A 687 -32.50 17.41 -5.07
CA ASN A 687 -31.28 18.20 -5.20
C ASN A 687 -30.66 18.39 -3.80
N LEU A 688 -29.38 18.04 -3.68
CA LEU A 688 -28.62 18.13 -2.44
C LEU A 688 -27.74 19.39 -2.50
N ARG A 689 -28.20 20.48 -1.92
CA ARG A 689 -27.46 21.75 -1.91
C ARG A 689 -26.42 21.73 -0.79
N GLY A 690 -25.16 21.98 -1.15
CA GLY A 690 -24.04 21.96 -0.22
C GLY A 690 -23.31 20.62 -0.16
N LEU A 691 -23.74 19.60 -0.91
CA LEU A 691 -22.97 18.38 -1.12
C LEU A 691 -21.97 18.59 -2.26
N ARG A 692 -20.68 18.46 -1.97
CA ARG A 692 -19.63 18.52 -2.99
C ARG A 692 -19.59 17.21 -3.79
N VAL A 693 -19.29 17.38 -5.07
CA VAL A 693 -19.14 16.29 -6.04
C VAL A 693 -17.77 16.46 -6.66
N TYR A 694 -16.95 15.42 -6.60
CA TYR A 694 -15.58 15.44 -7.09
C TYR A 694 -15.45 14.54 -8.32
N GLU A 695 -14.78 15.03 -9.35
CA GLU A 695 -14.41 14.19 -10.49
C GLU A 695 -13.28 13.22 -10.07
N ALA A 696 -13.47 11.94 -10.34
CA ALA A 696 -12.44 10.92 -10.19
C ALA A 696 -11.99 10.49 -11.59
N ARG A 697 -10.72 10.74 -11.93
CA ARG A 697 -10.17 10.48 -13.27
C ARG A 697 -9.51 9.11 -13.35
N ALA A 698 -9.16 8.53 -12.21
CA ALA A 698 -8.65 7.18 -12.06
C ALA A 698 -9.24 6.47 -10.83
N GLU A 699 -9.05 5.15 -10.75
CA GLU A 699 -9.49 4.33 -9.61
C GLU A 699 -8.96 4.89 -8.29
N ASP A 700 -7.69 5.29 -8.25
CA ASP A 700 -7.02 5.83 -7.07
C ASP A 700 -7.66 7.13 -6.55
N ASP A 701 -8.17 7.99 -7.45
CA ASP A 701 -8.87 9.22 -7.05
C ASP A 701 -10.17 8.86 -6.31
N ALA A 702 -10.92 7.89 -6.82
CA ALA A 702 -12.16 7.46 -6.20
C ALA A 702 -11.94 6.69 -4.90
N LEU A 703 -10.88 5.88 -4.81
CA LEU A 703 -10.44 5.22 -3.58
C LEU A 703 -9.99 6.24 -2.55
N HIS A 704 -9.26 7.28 -2.95
CA HIS A 704 -8.87 8.38 -2.05
C HIS A 704 -10.08 9.08 -1.46
N LEU A 705 -11.10 9.40 -2.26
CA LEU A 705 -12.33 10.01 -1.77
C LEU A 705 -13.11 9.10 -0.81
N LEU A 706 -13.09 7.79 -1.04
CA LEU A 706 -13.63 6.80 -0.10
C LEU A 706 -12.88 6.86 1.25
N PHE A 707 -11.54 6.84 1.22
CA PHE A 707 -10.74 6.87 2.44
C PHE A 707 -10.85 8.20 3.19
N LEU A 708 -10.85 9.33 2.46
CA LEU A 708 -11.04 10.66 3.04
C LEU A 708 -12.37 10.74 3.80
N GLY A 709 -13.47 10.32 3.18
CA GLY A 709 -14.77 10.35 3.85
C GLY A 709 -14.85 9.37 5.03
N ASN A 710 -14.18 8.21 4.96
CA ASN A 710 -14.07 7.30 6.10
C ASN A 710 -13.25 7.91 7.25
N ALA A 711 -12.18 8.66 6.96
CA ALA A 711 -11.36 9.32 7.98
C ALA A 711 -12.15 10.44 8.67
N HIS A 712 -12.85 11.28 7.92
CA HIS A 712 -13.75 12.31 8.46
C HIS A 712 -14.87 11.72 9.33
N ARG A 713 -15.34 10.51 9.00
CA ARG A 713 -16.29 9.77 9.82
C ARG A 713 -15.68 9.27 11.14
N MET A 714 -14.43 8.80 11.12
CA MET A 714 -13.73 8.31 12.32
C MET A 714 -13.35 9.43 13.29
N THR A 715 -12.90 10.59 12.80
CA THR A 715 -12.50 11.72 13.67
C THR A 715 -13.68 12.39 14.38
N ALA A 716 -14.91 12.19 13.89
CA ALA A 716 -16.13 12.62 14.56
C ALA A 716 -16.58 11.67 15.71
N GLU A 717 -15.92 10.52 15.91
CA GLU A 717 -16.24 9.59 17.01
C GLU A 717 -15.65 10.07 18.35
N THR A 718 -16.52 10.54 19.27
CA THR A 718 -16.16 10.81 20.67
C THR A 718 -16.56 9.63 21.57
N PRO A 719 -15.99 9.47 22.79
CA PRO A 719 -16.33 8.35 23.70
C PRO A 719 -17.82 8.24 24.05
N MET A 720 -18.58 9.32 23.87
CA MET A 720 -20.03 9.39 24.09
C MET A 720 -20.86 9.01 22.84
N ASN A 721 -20.22 8.90 21.67
CA ASN A 721 -20.83 8.72 20.35
C ASN A 721 -20.17 7.57 19.58
N ARG A 722 -20.67 6.34 19.75
CA ARG A 722 -20.33 5.18 18.88
C ARG A 722 -20.99 5.35 17.50
N ALA A 723 -20.49 6.29 16.69
CA ALA A 723 -21.20 6.89 15.55
C ALA A 723 -21.57 5.89 14.44
N SER A 724 -20.73 4.88 14.16
CA SER A 724 -21.03 3.87 13.14
C SER A 724 -22.33 3.06 13.35
N SER A 725 -22.88 3.03 14.57
CA SER A 725 -24.16 2.36 14.87
C SER A 725 -25.40 3.22 14.58
N ARG A 726 -25.25 4.55 14.51
CA ARG A 726 -26.36 5.53 14.53
C ARG A 726 -26.42 6.45 13.30
N SER A 727 -25.49 6.32 12.36
CA SER A 727 -25.47 7.09 11.12
C SER A 727 -25.54 6.20 9.88
N HIS A 728 -26.18 6.71 8.82
CA HIS A 728 -26.20 6.07 7.51
C HIS A 728 -25.17 6.73 6.60
N CYS A 729 -24.47 5.97 5.78
CA CYS A 729 -23.52 6.50 4.80
C CYS A 729 -23.95 6.16 3.39
N VAL A 730 -23.85 7.13 2.48
CA VAL A 730 -24.19 6.95 1.05
C VAL A 730 -22.99 7.39 0.21
N PHE A 731 -22.25 6.41 -0.32
CA PHE A 731 -21.20 6.65 -1.29
C PHE A 731 -21.80 6.54 -2.69
N THR A 732 -21.75 7.62 -3.47
CA THR A 732 -22.39 7.70 -4.79
C THR A 732 -21.34 7.87 -5.88
N LEU A 733 -21.40 7.00 -6.88
CA LEU A 733 -20.72 7.17 -8.17
C LEU A 733 -21.73 7.67 -9.20
N THR A 734 -21.35 8.68 -9.97
CA THR A 734 -22.07 9.10 -11.17
C THR A 734 -21.15 8.87 -12.35
N LEU A 735 -21.57 8.03 -13.30
CA LEU A 735 -20.85 7.77 -14.54
C LEU A 735 -21.55 8.47 -15.68
N GLU A 736 -20.82 9.36 -16.35
CA GLU A 736 -21.21 9.96 -17.62
C GLU A 736 -20.41 9.32 -18.74
N GLN A 737 -21.09 8.77 -19.73
CA GLN A 737 -20.51 8.12 -20.89
C GLN A 737 -20.97 8.85 -22.16
N ARG A 738 -20.03 9.23 -23.01
CA ARG A 738 -20.27 9.78 -24.34
C ARG A 738 -19.54 8.94 -25.37
N ARG A 739 -20.25 8.36 -26.33
CA ARG A 739 -19.59 7.64 -27.43
C ARG A 739 -18.86 8.62 -28.34
N LEU A 740 -17.74 8.22 -28.92
CA LEU A 740 -16.96 9.09 -29.81
C LEU A 740 -17.70 9.40 -31.12
N ASP A 741 -18.67 8.57 -31.50
CA ASP A 741 -19.52 8.72 -32.68
C ASP A 741 -20.86 9.42 -32.40
N SER A 742 -21.10 9.88 -31.16
CA SER A 742 -22.39 10.45 -30.74
C SER A 742 -22.25 11.58 -29.73
N ASP A 743 -23.03 12.63 -29.90
CA ASP A 743 -23.13 13.72 -28.91
C ASP A 743 -24.04 13.38 -27.72
N VAL A 744 -24.65 12.19 -27.71
CA VAL A 744 -25.52 11.76 -26.62
C VAL A 744 -24.68 11.33 -25.41
N VAL A 745 -24.79 12.08 -24.32
CA VAL A 745 -24.23 11.71 -23.02
C VAL A 745 -25.23 10.84 -22.25
N ARG A 746 -24.82 9.63 -21.89
CA ARG A 746 -25.56 8.74 -21.00
C ARG A 746 -25.04 8.93 -19.58
N SER A 747 -25.92 9.28 -18.65
CA SER A 747 -25.57 9.42 -17.22
C SER A 747 -26.24 8.32 -16.40
N SER A 748 -25.52 7.76 -15.44
CA SER A 748 -26.01 6.75 -14.50
C SER A 748 -25.46 6.98 -13.11
N LYS A 749 -26.15 6.50 -12.08
CA LYS A 749 -25.75 6.63 -10.67
C LYS A 749 -25.72 5.27 -9.96
N LEU A 750 -24.65 5.00 -9.24
CA LEU A 750 -24.51 3.86 -8.35
C LEU A 750 -24.43 4.35 -6.90
N HIS A 751 -25.42 4.00 -6.10
CA HIS A 751 -25.45 4.28 -4.66
C HIS A 751 -25.03 3.05 -3.88
N LEU A 752 -23.96 3.17 -3.09
CA LEU A 752 -23.44 2.13 -2.20
C LEU A 752 -23.63 2.59 -0.75
N VAL A 753 -24.54 1.94 -0.05
CA VAL A 753 -25.11 2.46 1.21
C VAL A 753 -24.81 1.53 2.39
N ASP A 754 -24.27 2.09 3.46
CA ASP A 754 -24.13 1.45 4.76
C ASP A 754 -25.18 2.03 5.70
N LEU A 755 -26.25 1.28 6.02
CA LEU A 755 -27.31 1.77 6.88
C LEU A 755 -26.93 1.65 8.36
N ALA A 756 -27.47 2.53 9.21
CA ALA A 756 -27.37 2.42 10.66
C ALA A 756 -27.97 1.10 11.20
N GLY A 757 -27.66 0.80 12.47
CA GLY A 757 -28.22 -0.36 13.17
C GLY A 757 -29.75 -0.32 13.26
N SER A 758 -30.39 -1.46 12.97
CA SER A 758 -31.86 -1.58 12.97
C SER A 758 -32.46 -2.04 14.31
N GLU A 759 -31.79 -1.84 15.43
CA GLU A 759 -32.30 -2.22 16.74
C GLU A 759 -33.70 -1.64 17.02
N ARG A 760 -34.62 -2.49 17.50
CA ARG A 760 -35.96 -2.04 17.93
C ARG A 760 -35.82 -1.36 19.29
N VAL A 761 -36.07 -0.05 19.35
CA VAL A 761 -36.05 0.78 20.58
C VAL A 761 -37.08 0.32 21.65
N HIS A 762 -38.00 -0.57 21.31
CA HIS A 762 -38.95 -1.15 22.27
C HIS A 762 -38.40 -2.42 22.95
N LYS A 763 -37.56 -2.25 23.99
CA LYS A 763 -37.40 -3.11 25.20
C LYS A 763 -36.08 -2.90 25.96
N THR A 764 -35.67 -1.67 26.20
CA THR A 764 -34.63 -1.39 27.21
C THR A 764 -35.00 -0.15 28.00
N VAL A 765 -35.88 -0.33 29.00
CA VAL A 765 -35.88 0.55 30.16
C VAL A 765 -34.76 0.01 31.07
N PRO A 766 -33.72 0.80 31.38
CA PRO A 766 -32.73 0.41 32.37
C PRO A 766 -33.38 0.49 33.75
N THR A 767 -33.43 -0.61 34.49
CA THR A 767 -33.78 -0.58 35.92
C THR A 767 -32.59 0.00 36.68
N THR A 768 -32.53 1.33 36.79
CA THR A 768 -31.65 2.01 37.75
C THR A 768 -32.20 1.77 39.15
N ALA A 769 -31.64 0.79 39.87
CA ALA A 769 -31.78 0.71 41.31
C ALA A 769 -30.92 1.82 41.95
N VAL A 770 -31.51 2.99 42.13
CA VAL A 770 -30.97 4.04 43.00
C VAL A 770 -31.39 3.70 44.43
N ALA A 771 -30.43 3.21 45.22
CA ALA A 771 -30.55 3.25 46.67
C ALA A 771 -30.38 4.71 47.12
N CYS A 772 -31.49 5.38 47.43
CA CYS A 772 -31.47 6.64 48.16
C CYS A 772 -32.24 6.47 49.46
N SER A 773 -31.49 6.53 50.56
CA SER A 773 -31.95 6.55 51.94
C SER A 773 -32.93 7.69 52.18
N ARG A 774 -34.04 7.37 52.86
CA ARG A 774 -35.01 8.33 53.42
C ARG A 774 -34.35 9.19 54.49
N GLN A 775 -34.40 10.51 54.33
CA GLN A 775 -34.53 11.46 55.45
C GLN A 775 -35.45 12.60 55.02
N THR A 776 -36.61 12.67 55.67
CA THR A 776 -37.53 13.81 55.66
C THR A 776 -37.14 14.80 56.74
N PRO A 777 -37.15 16.12 56.51
CA PRO A 777 -37.39 17.10 57.55
C PRO A 777 -38.86 17.52 57.59
N SER A 778 -39.29 17.86 58.80
CA SER A 778 -40.58 18.42 59.23
C SER A 778 -41.10 19.60 58.42
#